data_AF-A0AAE0RVQ1-F1
#
_entry.id   AF-A0AAE0RVQ1-F1
#
_cell.length_a   1.000
_cell.length_b   1.000
_cell.length_c   1.000
_cell.angle_alpha   90.00
_cell.angle_beta   90.00
_cell.angle_gamma   90.00
#
_symmetry.space_group_name_H-M   'P 1'
#
loop_
_entity.id
_entity.type
_entity.pdbx_description
1 polymer ?
#
loop_
_entity_poly.entity_id
_entity_poly.type
_entity_poly.pdbx_seq_one_letter_code
_entity_poly.pdbx_strand_id
1 'polypeptide(L)'
;MFIVATGCYKHTVRFHQSKQLICNILNSVYCVEGTTEVNDQNCQRFVCLITRQGDYAVCILSSLRIPCLHSDDLIIETVLPVDENLRTKLDPATNDKPDSKKRFVLTISNDHQGYKFELSEGETIQQFLTELKQARDLLSQNACFGLPSSFIWLEKYQKKKTYKSENPFENDTFDPLAHMGIDLSQCQLASAKQSRASFIDEISYACDDLPGMRERSSSKDSLDALDSSYFTQSIETIHRNHPYTGITSGLQLDSEERSTLGYREKLLKYYLDKRETEFTRATTFRVFCGTWNVNGQSPPLAVESLRKWLAVDKDPPDIYAIGFQELDLSSQALIFTESVKEDEWQRAVQPCLHPKARYRKVKSIRLVGVLLIVFIKTEHVDDVSLIDTDSVPTGILGIMGNKGGVGIRFTIQNTSLCFVNSHLAAHQEEIDRRNQDYKDIESKMRFKQFFPPLTIADHDVIFWIGDLNYRVDMDINTVHAFIKEEQFKPLLNKDQLLKQLGKEHKDVFRGFKEGPVTFPPTYKFDPNTDTYDTSEKSRIPAWCDRILWKGKGIKQLAYRSHHILKISDHKPVSSIFDVEIRVIDPDKHKKVYEDIMRKLDREENDYLPQVSLGQREFVFKDVKFIEPREQFLPIANIGQVPVNFEFINKLDEKRYGKPWLSVNPPTNFITPGDSMEVAIEIYVDKKTVGKLNSGEDKLDDILVLHLHGGKDFFISFIFMKPIVKSI
;
A
#
# COMPACT_ATOMS: atom_id res chain seq x y z
N MET A 1 -45.61 -18.25 9.16
CA MET A 1 -45.28 -17.47 7.95
C MET A 1 -44.04 -16.57 8.09
N PHE A 2 -43.78 -15.94 9.24
CA PHE A 2 -42.61 -15.03 9.41
C PHE A 2 -41.21 -15.69 9.49
N ILE A 3 -41.12 -17.00 9.77
CA ILE A 3 -39.81 -17.71 9.87
C ILE A 3 -39.28 -18.14 8.49
N VAL A 4 -40.15 -18.31 7.49
CA VAL A 4 -39.73 -18.72 6.13
C VAL A 4 -39.20 -17.51 5.32
N ALA A 5 -39.73 -16.30 5.58
CA ALA A 5 -39.31 -15.08 4.88
C ALA A 5 -37.89 -14.60 5.27
N THR A 6 -37.48 -14.78 6.53
CA THR A 6 -36.16 -14.34 7.02
C THR A 6 -35.02 -15.26 6.57
N GLY A 7 -35.29 -16.56 6.36
CA GLY A 7 -34.33 -17.51 5.77
C GLY A 7 -34.07 -17.24 4.28
N CYS A 8 -35.12 -17.01 3.49
CA CYS A 8 -35.02 -16.65 2.07
C CYS A 8 -34.27 -15.34 1.84
N TYR A 9 -34.50 -14.31 2.67
CA TYR A 9 -33.82 -13.02 2.56
C TYR A 9 -32.32 -13.14 2.86
N LYS A 10 -31.93 -13.85 3.94
CA LYS A 10 -30.52 -14.08 4.28
C LYS A 10 -29.78 -14.91 3.24
N HIS A 11 -30.43 -15.90 2.63
CA HIS A 11 -29.82 -16.70 1.57
C HIS A 11 -29.60 -15.89 0.27
N THR A 12 -30.54 -15.00 -0.07
CA THR A 12 -30.48 -14.15 -1.26
C THR A 12 -29.40 -13.07 -1.15
N VAL A 13 -29.25 -12.43 0.02
CA VAL A 13 -28.20 -11.42 0.28
C VAL A 13 -26.79 -12.04 0.25
N ARG A 14 -26.63 -13.22 0.89
CA ARG A 14 -25.36 -13.97 0.88
C ARG A 14 -24.95 -14.42 -0.52
N PHE A 15 -25.93 -14.76 -1.35
CA PHE A 15 -25.71 -15.13 -2.75
C PHE A 15 -25.30 -13.94 -3.62
N HIS A 16 -25.96 -12.80 -3.48
CA HIS A 16 -25.62 -11.60 -4.25
C HIS A 16 -24.17 -11.16 -4.00
N GLN A 17 -23.72 -11.22 -2.73
CA GLN A 17 -22.33 -10.95 -2.36
C GLN A 17 -21.35 -11.94 -3.01
N SER A 18 -21.67 -13.24 -2.97
CA SER A 18 -20.81 -14.28 -3.57
C SER A 18 -20.75 -14.15 -5.10
N LYS A 19 -21.89 -13.86 -5.76
CA LYS A 19 -21.97 -13.64 -7.20
C LYS A 19 -21.18 -12.41 -7.65
N GLN A 20 -21.29 -11.30 -6.91
CA GLN A 20 -20.57 -10.07 -7.23
C GLN A 20 -19.06 -10.26 -7.08
N LEU A 21 -18.62 -10.96 -6.03
CA LEU A 21 -17.23 -11.33 -5.84
C LEU A 21 -16.71 -12.22 -6.99
N ILE A 22 -17.46 -13.25 -7.40
CA ILE A 22 -17.10 -14.13 -8.52
C ILE A 22 -17.02 -13.36 -9.85
N CYS A 23 -18.01 -12.51 -10.14
CA CYS A 23 -18.01 -11.65 -11.33
C CYS A 23 -16.78 -10.73 -11.36
N ASN A 24 -16.40 -10.15 -10.22
CA ASN A 24 -15.23 -9.28 -10.11
C ASN A 24 -13.91 -10.06 -10.29
N ILE A 25 -13.79 -11.26 -9.73
CA ILE A 25 -12.56 -12.07 -9.78
C ILE A 25 -12.33 -12.65 -11.18
N LEU A 26 -13.37 -13.23 -11.78
CA LEU A 26 -13.24 -13.97 -13.04
C LEU A 26 -13.54 -13.14 -14.27
N ASN A 27 -13.96 -11.88 -14.10
CA ASN A 27 -14.53 -11.04 -15.14
C ASN A 27 -15.65 -11.78 -15.92
N SER A 28 -16.51 -12.51 -15.19
CA SER A 28 -17.55 -13.35 -15.79
C SER A 28 -18.77 -12.52 -16.19
N VAL A 29 -19.29 -12.75 -17.39
CA VAL A 29 -20.47 -12.07 -17.94
C VAL A 29 -21.73 -12.46 -17.17
N TYR A 30 -21.87 -13.76 -16.87
CA TYR A 30 -22.99 -14.28 -16.09
C TYR A 30 -22.51 -15.38 -15.13
N CYS A 31 -23.13 -15.43 -13.96
CA CYS A 31 -22.88 -16.45 -12.94
C CYS A 31 -24.22 -16.97 -12.40
N VAL A 32 -24.43 -18.28 -12.45
CA VAL A 32 -25.63 -18.97 -11.95
C VAL A 32 -25.25 -19.99 -10.88
N GLU A 33 -26.19 -20.23 -9.97
CA GLU A 33 -26.06 -21.26 -8.94
C GLU A 33 -26.70 -22.56 -9.41
N GLY A 34 -26.00 -23.68 -9.23
CA GLY A 34 -26.56 -25.00 -9.43
C GLY A 34 -26.14 -25.97 -8.34
N THR A 35 -26.95 -27.01 -8.16
CA THR A 35 -26.60 -28.13 -7.28
C THR A 35 -26.22 -29.33 -8.13
N THR A 36 -25.13 -30.01 -7.77
CA THR A 36 -24.70 -31.25 -8.40
C THR A 36 -24.52 -32.32 -7.32
N GLU A 37 -24.85 -33.56 -7.65
CA GLU A 37 -24.76 -34.68 -6.71
C GLU A 37 -23.35 -35.28 -6.78
N VAL A 38 -22.62 -35.21 -5.67
CA VAL A 38 -21.27 -35.77 -5.53
C VAL A 38 -21.26 -36.67 -4.30
N ASN A 39 -21.01 -37.96 -4.48
CA ASN A 39 -21.00 -38.97 -3.40
C ASN A 39 -22.30 -38.97 -2.57
N ASP A 40 -23.46 -39.01 -3.23
CA ASP A 40 -24.80 -38.98 -2.61
C ASP A 40 -25.09 -37.71 -1.75
N GLN A 41 -24.34 -36.63 -1.98
CA GLN A 41 -24.55 -35.33 -1.35
C GLN A 41 -24.75 -34.23 -2.40
N ASN A 42 -25.82 -33.46 -2.23
CA ASN A 42 -26.07 -32.28 -3.05
C ASN A 42 -25.10 -31.16 -2.68
N CYS A 43 -24.16 -30.89 -3.58
CA CYS A 43 -23.14 -29.87 -3.40
C CYS A 43 -23.43 -28.67 -4.29
N GLN A 44 -23.34 -27.46 -3.73
CA GLN A 44 -23.51 -26.21 -4.49
C GLN A 44 -22.30 -25.93 -5.38
N ARG A 45 -22.59 -25.44 -6.58
CA ARG A 45 -21.62 -25.02 -7.60
C ARG A 45 -22.05 -23.70 -8.22
N PHE A 46 -21.06 -22.90 -8.56
CA PHE A 46 -21.25 -21.73 -9.40
C PHE A 46 -20.84 -22.07 -10.81
N VAL A 47 -21.72 -21.79 -11.77
CA VAL A 47 -21.46 -21.96 -13.19
C VAL A 47 -21.38 -20.57 -13.81
N CYS A 48 -20.21 -20.23 -14.33
CA CYS A 48 -19.88 -18.90 -14.80
C CYS A 48 -19.55 -18.92 -16.29
N LEU A 49 -20.09 -17.98 -17.04
CA LEU A 49 -19.70 -17.74 -18.42
C LEU A 49 -18.68 -16.60 -18.43
N ILE A 50 -17.44 -16.91 -18.78
CA ILE A 50 -16.34 -15.96 -18.85
C ILE A 50 -16.01 -15.67 -20.32
N THR A 51 -15.59 -14.44 -20.61
CA THR A 51 -15.20 -14.04 -21.97
C THR A 51 -13.86 -13.33 -21.98
N ARG A 52 -13.10 -13.53 -23.05
CA ARG A 52 -11.87 -12.78 -23.32
C ARG A 52 -11.72 -12.58 -24.82
N GLN A 53 -11.69 -11.32 -25.27
CA GLN A 53 -11.47 -10.95 -26.68
C GLN A 53 -12.41 -11.65 -27.68
N GLY A 54 -13.68 -11.89 -27.30
CA GLY A 54 -14.68 -12.53 -28.15
C GLY A 54 -14.75 -14.06 -28.02
N ASP A 55 -13.80 -14.68 -27.31
CA ASP A 55 -13.86 -16.09 -26.95
C ASP A 55 -14.64 -16.28 -25.63
N TYR A 56 -15.39 -17.36 -25.54
CA TYR A 56 -16.18 -17.69 -24.35
C TYR A 56 -15.76 -19.03 -23.75
N ALA A 57 -15.83 -19.14 -22.43
CA ALA A 57 -15.61 -20.39 -21.72
C ALA A 57 -16.56 -20.51 -20.53
N VAL A 58 -16.92 -21.75 -20.18
CA VAL A 58 -17.72 -22.07 -18.99
C VAL A 58 -16.77 -22.47 -17.86
N CYS A 59 -16.75 -21.69 -16.79
CA CYS A 59 -15.99 -21.97 -15.57
C CYS A 59 -16.91 -22.54 -14.50
N ILE A 60 -16.54 -23.68 -13.91
CA ILE A 60 -17.28 -24.33 -12.84
C ILE A 60 -16.48 -24.19 -11.55
N LEU A 61 -17.11 -23.59 -10.53
CA LEU A 61 -16.49 -23.36 -9.24
C LEU A 61 -17.25 -24.04 -8.11
N SER A 62 -16.48 -24.48 -7.12
CA SER A 62 -16.98 -24.84 -5.79
C SER A 62 -16.58 -23.75 -4.79
N SER A 63 -17.26 -23.70 -3.65
CA SER A 63 -16.88 -22.81 -2.55
C SER A 63 -16.55 -23.60 -1.29
N LEU A 64 -15.53 -23.15 -0.56
CA LEU A 64 -15.16 -23.64 0.76
C LEU A 64 -16.13 -23.16 1.86
N ARG A 65 -16.87 -22.07 1.62
CA ARG A 65 -17.89 -21.55 2.56
C ARG A 65 -18.92 -20.65 1.88
N ILE A 66 -20.07 -20.47 2.52
CA ILE A 66 -21.14 -19.59 2.01
C ILE A 66 -21.61 -18.64 3.12
N PRO A 67 -21.56 -17.31 2.91
CA PRO A 67 -21.15 -16.59 1.69
C PRO A 67 -19.63 -16.63 1.45
N CYS A 68 -19.21 -16.50 0.19
CA CYS A 68 -17.82 -16.24 -0.15
C CYS A 68 -17.48 -14.79 0.24
N LEU A 69 -16.45 -14.58 1.06
CA LEU A 69 -15.99 -13.22 1.42
C LEU A 69 -14.65 -12.87 0.76
N HIS A 70 -13.86 -13.87 0.37
CA HIS A 70 -12.56 -13.69 -0.28
C HIS A 70 -12.41 -14.60 -1.50
N SER A 71 -11.47 -14.28 -2.39
CA SER A 71 -11.13 -15.12 -3.56
C SER A 71 -10.73 -16.53 -3.17
N ASP A 72 -10.07 -16.68 -2.02
CA ASP A 72 -9.56 -17.96 -1.51
C ASP A 72 -10.69 -18.90 -1.07
N ASP A 73 -11.91 -18.37 -0.88
CA ASP A 73 -13.09 -19.19 -0.61
C ASP A 73 -13.55 -19.96 -1.85
N LEU A 74 -13.07 -19.62 -3.06
CA LEU A 74 -13.50 -20.20 -4.33
C LEU A 74 -12.45 -21.16 -4.90
N ILE A 75 -12.91 -22.32 -5.37
CA ILE A 75 -12.06 -23.31 -6.03
C ILE A 75 -12.58 -23.54 -7.44
N ILE A 76 -11.77 -23.22 -8.44
CA ILE A 76 -12.02 -23.60 -9.83
C ILE A 76 -11.88 -25.11 -9.95
N GLU A 77 -12.98 -25.79 -10.27
CA GLU A 77 -12.98 -27.22 -10.51
C GLU A 77 -12.54 -27.54 -11.92
N THR A 78 -13.08 -26.79 -12.90
CA THR A 78 -12.78 -26.97 -14.31
C THR A 78 -13.15 -25.72 -15.10
N VAL A 79 -12.55 -25.59 -16.29
CA VAL A 79 -12.95 -24.58 -17.27
C VAL A 79 -13.04 -25.24 -18.64
N LEU A 80 -14.18 -25.05 -19.30
CA LEU A 80 -14.51 -25.65 -20.59
C LEU A 80 -14.57 -24.55 -21.66
N PRO A 81 -13.77 -24.60 -22.73
CA PRO A 81 -13.93 -23.68 -23.85
C PRO A 81 -15.32 -23.85 -24.47
N VAL A 82 -15.93 -22.74 -24.92
CA VAL A 82 -17.12 -22.79 -25.80
C VAL A 82 -16.62 -22.97 -27.22
N ASP A 83 -16.15 -24.18 -27.52
CA ASP A 83 -15.69 -24.61 -28.84
C ASP A 83 -16.73 -25.51 -29.53
N GLU A 84 -16.38 -26.08 -30.68
CA GLU A 84 -17.25 -27.01 -31.43
C GLU A 84 -17.58 -28.29 -30.64
N ASN A 85 -16.79 -28.61 -29.63
CA ASN A 85 -16.92 -29.83 -28.82
C ASN A 85 -17.86 -29.62 -27.63
N LEU A 86 -18.17 -28.38 -27.24
CA LEU A 86 -19.05 -28.07 -26.11
C LEU A 86 -20.53 -28.30 -26.45
N ARG A 87 -21.13 -29.29 -25.78
CA ARG A 87 -22.54 -29.66 -25.88
C ARG A 87 -23.28 -29.26 -24.61
N THR A 88 -24.45 -28.65 -24.78
CA THR A 88 -25.32 -28.20 -23.68
C THR A 88 -26.72 -28.77 -23.88
N LYS A 89 -27.33 -29.30 -22.81
CA LYS A 89 -28.70 -29.83 -22.82
C LYS A 89 -29.45 -29.35 -21.57
N LEU A 90 -30.69 -28.92 -21.74
CA LEU A 90 -31.56 -28.50 -20.64
C LEU A 90 -32.80 -29.39 -20.60
N ASP A 91 -32.95 -30.16 -19.51
CA ASP A 91 -34.10 -31.05 -19.29
C ASP A 91 -34.92 -30.54 -18.09
N PRO A 92 -36.27 -30.66 -18.09
CA PRO A 92 -37.08 -30.39 -16.91
C PRO A 92 -36.78 -31.42 -15.81
N ALA A 93 -36.70 -30.98 -14.54
CA ALA A 93 -36.47 -31.88 -13.41
C ALA A 93 -37.71 -32.76 -13.16
N THR A 94 -37.51 -34.04 -12.88
CA THR A 94 -38.59 -35.05 -12.85
C THR A 94 -39.47 -35.03 -11.59
N ASN A 95 -39.24 -34.13 -10.63
CA ASN A 95 -39.87 -34.14 -9.29
C ASN A 95 -40.40 -32.77 -8.83
N ASP A 96 -41.09 -32.02 -9.69
CA ASP A 96 -41.74 -30.77 -9.25
C ASP A 96 -43.04 -31.06 -8.48
N LYS A 97 -43.05 -30.70 -7.18
CA LYS A 97 -44.29 -30.55 -6.42
C LYS A 97 -45.05 -29.33 -6.95
N PRO A 98 -46.40 -29.30 -6.94
CA PRO A 98 -47.20 -28.26 -7.60
C PRO A 98 -46.97 -26.80 -7.14
N ASP A 99 -46.22 -26.58 -6.05
CA ASP A 99 -46.03 -25.28 -5.39
C ASP A 99 -44.55 -24.82 -5.29
N SER A 100 -43.60 -25.51 -5.95
CA SER A 100 -42.19 -25.10 -5.99
C SER A 100 -41.79 -24.49 -7.33
N LYS A 101 -40.88 -23.50 -7.33
CA LYS A 101 -40.26 -22.95 -8.55
C LYS A 101 -39.79 -24.09 -9.45
N LYS A 102 -40.12 -24.04 -10.76
CA LYS A 102 -39.71 -25.07 -11.71
C LYS A 102 -38.21 -25.26 -11.69
N ARG A 103 -37.75 -26.50 -11.75
CA ARG A 103 -36.32 -26.82 -11.78
C ARG A 103 -35.92 -27.43 -13.12
N PHE A 104 -34.69 -27.14 -13.53
CA PHE A 104 -34.12 -27.64 -14.77
C PHE A 104 -32.77 -28.28 -14.51
N VAL A 105 -32.46 -29.35 -15.22
CA VAL A 105 -31.14 -29.98 -15.21
C VAL A 105 -30.37 -29.47 -16.43
N LEU A 106 -29.37 -28.63 -16.20
CA LEU A 106 -28.40 -28.20 -17.20
C LEU A 106 -27.27 -29.23 -17.25
N THR A 107 -27.13 -29.88 -18.39
CA THR A 107 -25.98 -30.73 -18.72
C THR A 107 -25.02 -29.96 -19.61
N ILE A 108 -23.75 -29.88 -19.21
CA ILE A 108 -22.66 -29.29 -20.00
C ILE A 108 -21.59 -30.35 -20.18
N SER A 109 -21.23 -30.68 -21.42
CA SER A 109 -20.26 -31.73 -21.71
C SER A 109 -19.38 -31.38 -22.90
N ASN A 110 -18.16 -31.89 -22.90
CA ASN A 110 -17.33 -31.99 -24.10
C ASN A 110 -17.04 -33.48 -24.40
N ASP A 111 -16.13 -33.77 -25.33
CA ASP A 111 -15.82 -35.16 -25.70
C ASP A 111 -15.10 -35.97 -24.59
N HIS A 112 -14.67 -35.33 -23.50
CA HIS A 112 -13.92 -35.96 -22.42
C HIS A 112 -14.70 -36.05 -21.11
N GLN A 113 -15.61 -35.11 -20.83
CA GLN A 113 -16.27 -34.98 -19.53
C GLN A 113 -17.64 -34.31 -19.65
N GLY A 114 -18.55 -34.66 -18.73
CA GLY A 114 -19.90 -34.10 -18.66
C GLY A 114 -20.30 -33.79 -17.22
N TYR A 115 -20.94 -32.64 -17.05
CA TYR A 115 -21.39 -32.10 -15.78
C TYR A 115 -22.89 -31.86 -15.82
N LYS A 116 -23.58 -32.17 -14.72
CA LYS A 116 -25.03 -31.97 -14.56
C LYS A 116 -25.30 -31.08 -13.36
N PHE A 117 -26.11 -30.06 -13.55
CA PHE A 117 -26.48 -29.09 -12.52
C PHE A 117 -27.99 -28.94 -12.48
N GLU A 118 -28.59 -29.13 -11.31
CA GLU A 118 -29.98 -28.76 -11.07
C GLU A 118 -30.05 -27.27 -10.74
N LEU A 119 -30.83 -26.52 -11.53
CA LEU A 119 -31.00 -25.07 -11.48
C LEU A 119 -32.46 -24.74 -11.16
N SER A 120 -32.70 -23.68 -10.40
CA SER A 120 -34.07 -23.19 -10.08
C SER A 120 -34.46 -22.04 -10.99
N GLU A 121 -35.66 -22.04 -11.58
CA GLU A 121 -36.12 -21.01 -12.52
C GLU A 121 -35.96 -19.57 -11.99
N GLY A 122 -35.36 -18.69 -12.81
CA GLY A 122 -35.12 -17.29 -12.50
C GLY A 122 -34.53 -16.51 -13.69
N GLU A 123 -34.68 -15.19 -13.65
CA GLU A 123 -34.28 -14.26 -14.73
C GLU A 123 -32.78 -14.37 -15.11
N THR A 124 -31.91 -14.52 -14.10
CA THR A 124 -30.46 -14.68 -14.30
C THR A 124 -30.11 -15.94 -15.09
N ILE A 125 -30.87 -17.02 -14.95
CA ILE A 125 -30.61 -18.27 -15.69
C ILE A 125 -31.03 -18.12 -17.15
N GLN A 126 -32.13 -17.43 -17.42
CA GLN A 126 -32.55 -17.15 -18.80
C GLN A 126 -31.50 -16.29 -19.53
N GLN A 127 -30.95 -15.28 -18.85
CA GLN A 127 -29.86 -14.47 -19.38
C GLN A 127 -28.59 -15.30 -19.64
N PHE A 128 -28.17 -16.12 -18.67
CA PHE A 128 -27.02 -17.03 -18.83
C PHE A 128 -27.18 -17.98 -20.03
N LEU A 129 -28.35 -18.60 -20.18
CA LEU A 129 -28.62 -19.52 -21.29
C LEU A 129 -28.70 -18.81 -22.65
N THR A 130 -29.17 -17.57 -22.66
CA THR A 130 -29.22 -16.75 -23.88
C THR A 130 -27.81 -16.39 -24.34
N GLU A 131 -26.98 -15.92 -23.42
CA GLU A 131 -25.59 -15.56 -23.72
C GLU A 131 -24.77 -16.78 -24.14
N LEU A 132 -24.95 -17.93 -23.49
CA LEU A 132 -24.27 -19.16 -23.86
C LEU A 132 -24.62 -19.63 -25.27
N LYS A 133 -25.86 -19.39 -25.72
CA LYS A 133 -26.27 -19.63 -27.11
C LYS A 133 -25.61 -18.63 -28.07
N GLN A 134 -25.64 -17.34 -27.74
CA GLN A 134 -25.02 -16.29 -28.55
C GLN A 134 -23.51 -16.52 -28.72
N ALA A 135 -22.81 -16.96 -27.66
CA ALA A 135 -21.40 -17.33 -27.70
C ALA A 135 -21.10 -18.44 -28.73
N ARG A 136 -21.98 -19.46 -28.81
CA ARG A 136 -21.87 -20.52 -29.83
C ARG A 136 -22.15 -20.02 -31.24
N ASP A 137 -23.12 -19.13 -31.39
CA ASP A 137 -23.46 -18.56 -32.69
C ASP A 137 -22.32 -17.65 -33.21
N LEU A 138 -21.67 -16.91 -32.31
CA LEU A 138 -20.47 -16.09 -32.60
C LEU A 138 -19.27 -16.96 -33.01
N LEU A 139 -19.03 -18.08 -32.33
CA LEU A 139 -18.00 -19.05 -32.73
C LEU A 139 -18.24 -19.54 -34.17
N SER A 140 -19.49 -19.89 -34.48
CA SER A 140 -19.89 -20.38 -35.80
C SER A 140 -19.71 -19.32 -36.90
N GLN A 141 -19.93 -18.03 -36.58
CA GLN A 141 -19.69 -16.92 -37.49
C GLN A 141 -18.19 -16.62 -37.69
N ASN A 142 -17.40 -16.63 -36.61
CA ASN A 142 -15.95 -16.35 -36.66
C ASN A 142 -15.17 -17.43 -37.41
N ALA A 143 -15.59 -18.70 -37.32
CA ALA A 143 -15.03 -19.79 -38.10
C ALA A 143 -15.17 -19.56 -39.63
N CYS A 144 -16.25 -18.93 -40.09
CA CYS A 144 -16.46 -18.57 -41.50
C CYS A 144 -15.48 -17.48 -42.01
N PHE A 145 -14.85 -16.71 -41.12
CA PHE A 145 -13.89 -15.66 -41.46
C PHE A 145 -12.42 -16.05 -41.28
N GLY A 146 -12.14 -17.31 -40.94
CA GLY A 146 -10.76 -17.81 -40.80
C GLY A 146 -9.99 -17.25 -39.60
N LEU A 147 -10.70 -16.84 -38.54
CA LEU A 147 -10.13 -16.41 -37.27
C LEU A 147 -10.19 -17.57 -36.25
N PRO A 148 -9.16 -18.43 -36.13
CA PRO A 148 -9.19 -19.52 -35.16
C PRO A 148 -9.02 -19.00 -33.74
N SER A 149 -9.94 -19.39 -32.86
CA SER A 149 -9.84 -19.17 -31.41
C SER A 149 -8.77 -20.10 -30.82
N SER A 150 -7.79 -19.54 -30.12
CA SER A 150 -6.66 -20.32 -29.59
C SER A 150 -6.93 -20.90 -28.20
N PHE A 151 -7.89 -20.34 -27.45
CA PHE A 151 -8.21 -20.67 -26.05
C PHE A 151 -6.99 -20.81 -25.10
N ILE A 152 -5.78 -20.37 -25.50
CA ILE A 152 -4.52 -20.48 -24.73
C ILE A 152 -4.66 -19.80 -23.37
N TRP A 153 -5.48 -18.76 -23.29
CA TRP A 153 -5.78 -18.05 -22.05
C TRP A 153 -6.47 -18.90 -20.98
N LEU A 154 -6.98 -20.09 -21.31
CA LEU A 154 -7.55 -21.05 -20.38
C LEU A 154 -6.50 -21.90 -19.66
N GLU A 155 -5.27 -21.97 -20.16
CA GLU A 155 -4.20 -22.79 -19.56
C GLU A 155 -3.91 -22.40 -18.11
N LYS A 156 -4.05 -21.11 -17.75
CA LYS A 156 -3.91 -20.65 -16.36
C LYS A 156 -4.94 -21.23 -15.39
N TYR A 157 -6.05 -21.76 -15.90
CA TYR A 157 -7.10 -22.38 -15.09
C TYR A 157 -7.05 -23.92 -15.12
N GLN A 158 -6.21 -24.50 -15.97
CA GLN A 158 -6.01 -25.94 -16.05
C GLN A 158 -4.96 -26.38 -15.01
N LYS A 159 -5.33 -27.27 -14.08
CA LYS A 159 -4.41 -27.79 -13.06
C LYS A 159 -3.25 -28.55 -13.74
N LYS A 160 -2.05 -27.95 -13.79
CA LYS A 160 -0.80 -28.65 -14.17
C LYS A 160 -0.58 -29.83 -13.21
N LYS A 161 -0.49 -31.05 -13.74
CA LYS A 161 0.01 -32.22 -12.98
C LYS A 161 1.43 -31.92 -12.53
N THR A 162 1.61 -31.83 -11.21
CA THR A 162 2.79 -31.29 -10.54
C THR A 162 3.96 -32.27 -10.59
N TYR A 163 5.11 -31.84 -11.10
CA TYR A 163 6.42 -32.28 -10.58
C TYR A 163 6.93 -31.14 -9.69
N LYS A 164 7.33 -31.48 -8.45
CA LYS A 164 7.72 -30.53 -7.41
C LYS A 164 9.00 -29.76 -7.80
N SER A 165 8.89 -28.44 -7.86
CA SER A 165 9.98 -27.45 -7.84
C SER A 165 9.89 -26.68 -6.52
N GLU A 166 10.99 -26.61 -5.76
CA GLU A 166 11.08 -25.87 -4.49
C GLU A 166 11.39 -24.38 -4.73
N ASN A 167 10.48 -23.65 -5.38
CA ASN A 167 10.55 -22.20 -5.48
C ASN A 167 9.23 -21.54 -5.01
N PRO A 168 9.19 -20.92 -3.81
CA PRO A 168 7.97 -20.29 -3.28
C PRO A 168 7.56 -19.01 -4.01
N PHE A 169 8.33 -18.54 -5.00
CA PHE A 169 8.06 -17.31 -5.77
C PHE A 169 7.84 -17.57 -7.27
N GLU A 170 7.62 -18.82 -7.67
CA GLU A 170 7.58 -19.24 -9.09
C GLU A 170 6.40 -18.67 -9.89
N ASN A 171 5.33 -18.21 -9.23
CA ASN A 171 4.09 -17.80 -9.89
C ASN A 171 3.93 -16.28 -10.07
N ASP A 172 4.96 -15.49 -9.76
CA ASP A 172 4.85 -14.04 -9.69
C ASP A 172 5.49 -13.37 -10.93
N THR A 173 4.89 -13.65 -12.09
CA THR A 173 5.27 -13.15 -13.42
C THR A 173 4.43 -11.94 -13.79
N PHE A 174 5.10 -10.82 -14.07
CA PHE A 174 4.50 -9.55 -14.47
C PHE A 174 3.94 -9.59 -15.91
N ASP A 175 2.68 -9.20 -16.09
CA ASP A 175 2.03 -8.99 -17.40
C ASP A 175 2.02 -7.47 -17.73
N PRO A 176 2.90 -6.98 -18.62
CA PRO A 176 3.04 -5.55 -18.90
C PRO A 176 1.85 -4.93 -19.63
N LEU A 177 1.01 -5.73 -20.31
CA LEU A 177 -0.10 -5.21 -21.13
C LEU A 177 -1.26 -4.71 -20.27
N ALA A 178 -1.44 -5.27 -19.08
CA ALA A 178 -2.44 -4.82 -18.11
C ALA A 178 -2.08 -3.49 -17.42
N HIS A 179 -0.84 -3.00 -17.57
CA HIS A 179 -0.33 -1.82 -16.87
C HIS A 179 0.00 -0.61 -17.74
N MET A 180 0.11 -0.76 -19.06
CA MET A 180 0.42 0.37 -19.94
C MET A 180 -0.78 1.21 -20.38
N GLY A 181 -2.03 0.80 -20.10
CA GLY A 181 -3.23 1.62 -20.38
C GLY A 181 -3.38 2.06 -21.84
N ILE A 182 -2.76 1.35 -22.79
CA ILE A 182 -2.82 1.69 -24.22
C ILE A 182 -4.05 1.03 -24.83
N ASP A 183 -5.10 1.82 -24.99
CA ASP A 183 -6.21 1.49 -25.89
C ASP A 183 -5.78 1.81 -27.34
N LEU A 184 -5.51 0.77 -28.12
CA LEU A 184 -5.12 0.88 -29.53
C LEU A 184 -6.29 1.27 -30.46
N SER A 185 -7.46 1.58 -29.92
CA SER A 185 -8.62 1.99 -30.73
C SER A 185 -8.70 3.48 -31.06
N GLN A 186 -7.79 4.33 -30.54
CA GLN A 186 -7.84 5.78 -30.77
C GLN A 186 -6.54 6.34 -31.33
N CYS A 187 -6.33 6.15 -32.63
CA CYS A 187 -5.34 6.92 -33.40
C CYS A 187 -5.92 7.34 -34.75
N GLN A 188 -6.75 8.39 -34.76
CA GLN A 188 -6.99 9.23 -35.95
C GLN A 188 -7.23 10.72 -35.59
N LEU A 189 -6.22 11.54 -35.91
CA LEU A 189 -6.22 12.92 -36.44
C LEU A 189 -7.01 14.10 -35.77
N ALA A 190 -6.21 15.00 -35.17
CA ALA A 190 -6.07 16.46 -35.37
C ALA A 190 -7.25 17.46 -35.20
N SER A 191 -7.11 18.43 -34.26
CA SER A 191 -6.65 19.83 -34.54
C SER A 191 -6.97 20.86 -33.42
N ALA A 192 -6.17 21.93 -33.40
CA ALA A 192 -5.97 23.04 -32.46
C ALA A 192 -7.17 23.85 -31.87
N LYS A 193 -7.03 24.38 -30.63
CA LYS A 193 -6.77 25.82 -30.27
C LYS A 193 -7.06 26.18 -28.79
N GLN A 194 -6.13 26.96 -28.21
CA GLN A 194 -6.22 28.03 -27.18
C GLN A 194 -7.34 28.06 -26.11
N SER A 195 -6.96 28.20 -24.84
CA SER A 195 -6.94 29.51 -24.12
C SER A 195 -6.47 29.35 -22.65
N ARG A 196 -5.97 30.45 -22.07
CA ARG A 196 -5.23 30.57 -20.81
C ARG A 196 -5.81 31.77 -20.03
N ALA A 197 -6.14 31.61 -18.75
CA ALA A 197 -6.38 32.69 -17.75
C ALA A 197 -6.55 31.99 -16.37
N SER A 198 -5.57 32.06 -15.46
CA SER A 198 -5.35 33.08 -14.40
C SER A 198 -6.42 33.10 -13.30
N PHE A 199 -6.05 32.80 -12.05
CA PHE A 199 -6.54 33.46 -10.82
C PHE A 199 -5.68 33.02 -9.62
N ILE A 200 -4.86 33.94 -9.10
CA ILE A 200 -4.27 33.96 -7.75
C ILE A 200 -4.49 35.40 -7.26
N ASP A 201 -5.02 35.50 -6.05
CA ASP A 201 -4.97 36.56 -5.04
C ASP A 201 -6.06 36.17 -4.02
N GLU A 202 -6.06 36.42 -2.72
CA GLU A 202 -5.16 36.95 -1.68
C GLU A 202 -5.89 36.60 -0.36
N ILE A 203 -5.24 36.69 0.80
CA ILE A 203 -5.76 37.37 2.02
C ILE A 203 -4.81 37.05 3.19
N SER A 204 -4.20 38.11 3.72
CA SER A 204 -3.65 38.21 5.07
C SER A 204 -4.49 39.23 5.83
N TYR A 205 -4.76 39.05 7.12
CA TYR A 205 -4.84 40.14 8.10
C TYR A 205 -4.52 39.59 9.51
N ALA A 206 -3.81 40.42 10.27
CA ALA A 206 -3.29 40.21 11.62
C ALA A 206 -4.28 40.61 12.73
N CYS A 207 -4.01 40.21 13.97
CA CYS A 207 -4.16 41.05 15.17
C CYS A 207 -3.41 40.46 16.38
N ASP A 208 -2.76 41.35 17.14
CA ASP A 208 -1.85 41.16 18.27
C ASP A 208 -2.53 41.19 19.67
N ASP A 209 -1.71 40.83 20.69
CA ASP A 209 -1.62 41.33 22.09
C ASP A 209 -2.23 40.59 23.33
N LEU A 210 -1.34 39.81 24.00
CA LEU A 210 -0.87 39.82 25.44
C LEU A 210 -1.84 39.64 26.65
N PRO A 211 -1.38 39.36 27.93
CA PRO A 211 -0.15 38.73 28.47
C PRO A 211 -0.33 37.73 29.68
N GLY A 212 0.70 36.89 29.94
CA GLY A 212 1.24 36.59 31.29
C GLY A 212 0.67 35.43 32.13
N MET A 213 1.48 34.39 32.37
CA MET A 213 1.29 33.48 33.52
C MET A 213 2.63 32.94 34.07
N ARG A 214 2.66 32.77 35.40
CA ARG A 214 3.82 32.61 36.29
C ARG A 214 4.35 31.17 36.33
N GLU A 215 5.66 31.04 36.50
CA GLU A 215 6.36 29.78 36.83
C GLU A 215 6.16 29.33 38.30
N ARG A 216 6.08 28.00 38.49
CA ARG A 216 6.57 27.10 39.59
C ARG A 216 5.70 25.83 39.61
N SER A 217 6.14 24.59 39.82
CA SER A 217 7.34 24.01 40.44
C SER A 217 7.61 22.59 39.87
N SER A 218 8.88 22.20 39.79
CA SER A 218 9.42 20.95 39.23
C SER A 218 9.19 19.67 40.06
N SER A 219 8.81 18.58 39.40
CA SER A 219 9.10 17.19 39.79
C SER A 219 10.31 16.66 39.01
N LYS A 220 11.06 15.73 39.60
CA LYS A 220 12.27 15.14 39.02
C LYS A 220 11.95 13.81 38.34
N ASP A 221 11.47 13.86 37.11
CA ASP A 221 11.52 12.71 36.19
C ASP A 221 12.10 13.18 34.84
N SER A 222 12.96 12.37 34.22
CA SER A 222 13.69 12.71 32.99
C SER A 222 12.82 12.82 31.72
N LEU A 223 11.49 12.90 31.89
CA LEU A 223 10.48 12.94 30.83
C LEU A 223 9.69 14.28 30.79
N ASP A 224 9.85 15.16 31.79
CA ASP A 224 9.20 16.49 31.83
C ASP A 224 9.86 17.50 30.86
N ALA A 225 10.90 17.11 30.13
CA ALA A 225 11.65 17.96 29.21
C ALA A 225 11.07 18.03 27.78
N LEU A 226 10.01 17.27 27.49
CA LEU A 226 9.33 17.25 26.18
C LEU A 226 7.95 17.91 26.36
N ASP A 227 7.97 19.23 26.26
CA ASP A 227 6.94 20.23 26.58
C ASP A 227 5.45 19.91 26.28
N SER A 228 4.60 20.49 27.15
CA SER A 228 3.14 20.44 27.31
C SER A 228 2.36 21.38 26.36
N SER A 229 2.99 21.90 25.30
CA SER A 229 2.41 22.98 24.47
C SER A 229 1.60 22.51 23.23
N TYR A 230 1.47 21.19 23.00
CA TYR A 230 0.83 20.68 21.78
C TYR A 230 -0.68 20.42 21.86
N PHE A 231 -1.30 20.51 23.04
CA PHE A 231 -2.72 20.16 23.18
C PHE A 231 -3.69 21.26 22.73
N THR A 232 -3.18 22.45 22.38
CA THR A 232 -4.02 23.64 22.10
C THR A 232 -3.79 24.32 20.74
N GLN A 233 -2.91 23.81 19.87
CA GLN A 233 -2.77 24.32 18.50
C GLN A 233 -3.31 23.34 17.45
N SER A 234 -4.22 23.88 16.65
CA SER A 234 -4.96 23.27 15.56
C SER A 234 -4.10 22.47 14.56
N ILE A 235 -4.66 21.34 14.14
CA ILE A 235 -4.08 20.24 13.34
C ILE A 235 -3.75 20.59 11.86
N GLU A 236 -3.64 21.86 11.49
CA GLU A 236 -3.29 22.23 10.10
C GLU A 236 -1.79 22.31 9.81
N THR A 237 -0.92 22.34 10.84
CA THR A 237 0.51 22.64 10.63
C THR A 237 1.45 21.43 10.56
N ILE A 238 0.97 20.20 10.82
CA ILE A 238 1.85 18.99 10.85
C ILE A 238 2.24 18.50 9.44
N HIS A 239 1.67 19.06 8.37
CA HIS A 239 1.90 18.56 7.01
C HIS A 239 3.18 19.01 6.29
N ARG A 240 4.14 19.69 6.92
CA ARG A 240 5.27 20.26 6.13
C ARG A 240 6.71 19.98 6.49
N ASN A 241 7.09 19.40 7.63
CA ASN A 241 8.52 19.18 7.88
C ASN A 241 8.78 18.03 8.84
N HIS A 242 8.99 16.80 8.35
CA HIS A 242 9.93 15.83 8.96
C HIS A 242 10.22 14.65 7.99
N PRO A 243 11.50 14.35 7.68
CA PRO A 243 11.86 13.27 6.75
C PRO A 243 12.13 11.94 7.47
N TYR A 244 11.47 10.89 6.98
CA TYR A 244 11.83 9.46 6.93
C TYR A 244 12.63 8.80 8.07
N THR A 245 12.01 7.78 8.69
CA THR A 245 12.60 6.46 9.00
C THR A 245 11.48 5.43 9.26
N GLY A 246 11.59 4.23 8.67
CA GLY A 246 10.78 3.05 9.02
C GLY A 246 9.41 2.91 8.34
N ILE A 247 9.37 2.32 7.13
CA ILE A 247 8.11 1.94 6.42
C ILE A 247 7.30 0.85 7.15
N THR A 248 7.78 0.34 8.28
CA THR A 248 7.10 -0.66 9.08
C THR A 248 6.18 0.02 10.11
N SER A 249 4.87 -0.19 9.96
CA SER A 249 3.75 0.14 10.88
C SER A 249 2.87 1.36 10.60
N GLY A 250 2.83 1.92 9.38
CA GLY A 250 1.74 2.88 9.07
C GLY A 250 1.42 3.17 7.62
N LEU A 251 1.71 2.25 6.70
CA LEU A 251 1.03 2.20 5.40
C LEU A 251 -0.09 1.18 5.54
N GLN A 252 -1.33 1.59 5.26
CA GLN A 252 -2.46 0.69 5.28
C GLN A 252 -2.31 -0.30 4.12
N LEU A 253 -2.25 -1.58 4.45
CA LEU A 253 -2.75 -2.63 3.55
C LEU A 253 -4.27 -2.49 3.57
N ASP A 254 -4.91 -2.44 2.40
CA ASP A 254 -6.33 -2.10 2.20
C ASP A 254 -7.25 -2.57 3.34
N SER A 255 -7.67 -1.63 4.20
CA SER A 255 -8.83 -1.79 5.05
C SER A 255 -9.41 -0.42 5.42
N GLU A 256 -10.55 -0.09 4.82
CA GLU A 256 -11.35 1.09 5.15
C GLU A 256 -12.04 0.90 6.50
N GLU A 257 -11.48 1.46 7.59
CA GLU A 257 -12.27 1.81 8.77
C GLU A 257 -11.47 2.68 9.76
N ARG A 258 -12.12 3.73 10.30
CA ARG A 258 -11.94 4.37 11.63
C ARG A 258 -11.41 5.81 11.69
N SER A 259 -12.25 6.70 12.20
CA SER A 259 -11.95 8.11 12.49
C SER A 259 -11.49 8.40 13.93
N THR A 260 -11.55 7.43 14.88
CA THR A 260 -11.06 7.62 16.26
C THR A 260 -9.92 6.69 16.66
N LEU A 261 -9.91 5.44 16.18
CA LEU A 261 -8.80 4.51 16.43
C LEU A 261 -7.47 5.00 15.82
N GLY A 262 -7.55 5.74 14.71
CA GLY A 262 -6.38 6.26 14.02
C GLY A 262 -5.59 7.32 14.80
N TYR A 263 -6.18 8.04 15.76
CA TYR A 263 -5.42 9.04 16.53
C TYR A 263 -4.48 8.39 17.54
N ARG A 264 -4.98 7.42 18.30
CA ARG A 264 -4.19 6.65 19.26
C ARG A 264 -3.08 5.87 18.58
N GLU A 265 -3.37 5.24 17.44
CA GLU A 265 -2.38 4.56 16.61
C GLU A 265 -1.29 5.52 16.10
N LYS A 266 -1.65 6.74 15.67
CA LYS A 266 -0.69 7.76 15.26
C LYS A 266 0.24 8.19 16.40
N LEU A 267 -0.30 8.41 17.60
CA LEU A 267 0.51 8.77 18.78
C LEU A 267 1.44 7.64 19.19
N LEU A 268 0.93 6.40 19.24
CA LEU A 268 1.74 5.21 19.47
C LEU A 268 2.91 5.14 18.49
N LYS A 269 2.63 5.27 17.19
CA LYS A 269 3.66 5.23 16.15
C LYS A 269 4.70 6.34 16.36
N TYR A 270 4.25 7.57 16.61
CA TYR A 270 5.14 8.69 16.88
C TYR A 270 6.08 8.41 18.06
N TYR A 271 5.57 7.88 19.17
CA TYR A 271 6.39 7.56 20.33
C TYR A 271 7.33 6.37 20.09
N LEU A 272 6.90 5.35 19.35
CA LEU A 272 7.77 4.23 18.94
C LEU A 272 8.91 4.72 18.06
N ASP A 273 8.65 5.59 17.09
CA ASP A 273 9.67 6.17 16.20
C ASP A 273 10.71 6.97 17.00
N LYS A 274 10.27 7.77 17.99
CA LYS A 274 11.18 8.53 18.86
C LYS A 274 12.08 7.63 19.73
N ARG A 275 11.60 6.43 20.07
CA ARG A 275 12.29 5.46 20.92
C ARG A 275 12.89 4.30 20.12
N GLU A 276 13.00 4.41 18.79
CA GLU A 276 13.46 3.33 17.91
C GLU A 276 14.83 2.76 18.34
N THR A 277 15.74 3.63 18.78
CA THR A 277 17.09 3.24 19.22
C THR A 277 17.11 2.36 20.48
N GLU A 278 16.03 2.33 21.27
CA GLU A 278 15.94 1.50 22.48
C GLU A 278 15.66 0.02 22.13
N PHE A 279 15.06 -0.24 20.97
CA PHE A 279 14.65 -1.58 20.55
C PHE A 279 15.21 -2.01 19.20
N THR A 280 16.10 -1.23 18.59
CA THR A 280 16.78 -1.62 17.34
C THR A 280 18.29 -1.77 17.53
N ARG A 281 18.90 -2.63 16.71
CA ARG A 281 20.36 -2.73 16.53
C ARG A 281 20.71 -2.60 15.07
N ALA A 282 21.85 -1.96 14.77
CA ALA A 282 22.38 -1.92 13.42
C ALA A 282 23.23 -3.17 13.14
N THR A 283 23.00 -3.79 11.98
CA THR A 283 23.81 -4.87 11.43
C THR A 283 24.31 -4.45 10.05
N THR A 284 25.54 -4.81 9.69
CA THR A 284 26.11 -4.40 8.40
C THR A 284 25.89 -5.50 7.37
N PHE A 285 25.26 -5.15 6.26
CA PHE A 285 25.10 -6.00 5.09
C PHE A 285 26.01 -5.53 3.97
N ARG A 286 26.65 -6.47 3.28
CA ARG A 286 27.45 -6.19 2.09
C ARG A 286 26.59 -6.28 0.85
N VAL A 287 26.47 -5.19 0.10
CA VAL A 287 25.68 -5.09 -1.12
C VAL A 287 26.60 -4.96 -2.33
N PHE A 288 26.49 -5.89 -3.27
CA PHE A 288 27.09 -5.80 -4.60
C PHE A 288 26.08 -5.18 -5.56
N CYS A 289 26.49 -4.12 -6.26
CA CYS A 289 25.76 -3.59 -7.39
C CYS A 289 26.61 -3.77 -8.65
N GLY A 290 26.04 -4.34 -9.72
CA GLY A 290 26.72 -4.48 -11.00
C GLY A 290 25.82 -4.05 -12.15
N THR A 291 26.40 -3.40 -13.16
CA THR A 291 25.70 -3.03 -14.39
C THR A 291 26.50 -3.46 -15.63
N TRP A 292 25.81 -3.91 -16.68
CA TRP A 292 26.43 -4.21 -17.96
C TRP A 292 25.46 -4.07 -19.15
N ASN A 293 25.77 -3.17 -20.08
CA ASN A 293 25.14 -3.18 -21.40
C ASN A 293 25.75 -4.33 -22.22
N VAL A 294 24.92 -5.30 -22.61
CA VAL A 294 25.38 -6.54 -23.27
C VAL A 294 25.22 -6.52 -24.79
N ASN A 295 24.67 -5.45 -25.38
CA ASN A 295 24.58 -5.25 -26.83
C ASN A 295 24.00 -6.48 -27.58
N GLY A 296 22.90 -7.03 -27.06
CA GLY A 296 22.19 -8.20 -27.60
C GLY A 296 22.94 -9.53 -27.50
N GLN A 297 24.14 -9.54 -26.90
CA GLN A 297 24.99 -10.73 -26.85
C GLN A 297 24.46 -11.75 -25.84
N SER A 298 24.67 -13.04 -26.16
CA SER A 298 24.46 -14.12 -25.19
C SER A 298 25.59 -14.14 -24.16
N PRO A 299 25.35 -14.69 -22.95
CA PRO A 299 26.40 -14.82 -21.95
C PRO A 299 27.60 -15.63 -22.48
N PRO A 300 28.81 -15.42 -21.96
CA PRO A 300 29.99 -16.17 -22.38
C PRO A 300 29.79 -17.68 -22.24
N LEU A 301 30.23 -18.45 -23.24
CA LEU A 301 30.11 -19.92 -23.25
C LEU A 301 30.73 -20.58 -22.00
N ALA A 302 31.89 -20.07 -21.58
CA ALA A 302 32.49 -20.44 -20.31
C ALA A 302 31.83 -19.59 -19.20
N VAL A 303 30.74 -20.10 -18.63
CA VAL A 303 29.94 -19.43 -17.59
C VAL A 303 30.81 -18.90 -16.45
N GLU A 304 31.84 -19.64 -16.04
CA GLU A 304 32.83 -19.24 -15.02
C GLU A 304 33.51 -17.87 -15.30
N SER A 305 33.48 -17.40 -16.55
CA SER A 305 33.98 -16.07 -16.93
C SER A 305 33.24 -14.94 -16.19
N LEU A 306 31.94 -15.11 -15.88
CA LEU A 306 31.18 -14.10 -15.13
C LEU A 306 31.64 -13.97 -13.68
N ARG A 307 32.31 -14.99 -13.11
CA ARG A 307 32.91 -14.88 -11.76
C ARG A 307 33.97 -13.80 -11.68
N LYS A 308 34.66 -13.53 -12.80
CA LYS A 308 35.64 -12.46 -12.91
C LYS A 308 35.03 -11.06 -12.82
N TRP A 309 33.70 -10.96 -12.79
CA TRP A 309 32.95 -9.75 -12.47
C TRP A 309 32.22 -9.86 -11.13
N LEU A 310 31.51 -10.97 -10.92
CA LEU A 310 30.56 -11.14 -9.81
C LEU A 310 31.21 -11.61 -8.50
N ALA A 311 32.39 -12.24 -8.54
CA ALA A 311 33.00 -12.90 -7.40
C ALA A 311 34.50 -12.56 -7.24
N VAL A 312 34.86 -11.30 -7.50
CA VAL A 312 36.26 -10.84 -7.40
C VAL A 312 36.69 -10.45 -5.99
N ASP A 313 35.74 -10.15 -5.11
CA ASP A 313 36.01 -9.79 -3.72
C ASP A 313 36.29 -11.03 -2.87
N LYS A 314 37.06 -10.87 -1.80
CA LYS A 314 37.45 -11.99 -0.91
C LYS A 314 36.25 -12.63 -0.19
N ASP A 315 35.31 -11.79 0.23
CA ASP A 315 34.18 -12.18 1.08
C ASP A 315 32.87 -12.05 0.30
N PRO A 316 31.93 -12.99 0.49
CA PRO A 316 30.66 -12.98 -0.22
C PRO A 316 29.78 -11.78 0.19
N PRO A 317 29.20 -11.02 -0.76
CA PRO A 317 28.20 -10.01 -0.45
C PRO A 317 26.90 -10.67 0.01
N ASP A 318 26.16 -10.03 0.91
CA ASP A 318 24.85 -10.49 1.39
C ASP A 318 23.76 -10.32 0.32
N ILE A 319 23.84 -9.24 -0.47
CA ILE A 319 22.89 -8.91 -1.52
C ILE A 319 23.64 -8.66 -2.83
N TYR A 320 23.11 -9.18 -3.94
CA TYR A 320 23.51 -8.82 -5.30
C TYR A 320 22.36 -8.10 -5.99
N ALA A 321 22.63 -6.95 -6.60
CA ALA A 321 21.76 -6.28 -7.55
C ALA A 321 22.50 -6.16 -8.89
N ILE A 322 22.00 -6.85 -9.92
CA ILE A 322 22.67 -6.99 -11.21
C ILE A 322 21.75 -6.45 -12.30
N GLY A 323 22.16 -5.36 -12.92
CA GLY A 323 21.47 -4.71 -14.02
C GLY A 323 22.10 -5.03 -15.38
N PHE A 324 21.27 -5.34 -16.36
CA PHE A 324 21.65 -5.48 -17.76
C PHE A 324 20.89 -4.48 -18.62
N GLN A 325 21.52 -4.03 -19.70
CA GLN A 325 20.91 -3.20 -20.74
C GLN A 325 21.18 -3.81 -22.12
N GLU A 326 20.32 -3.51 -23.09
CA GLU A 326 20.36 -4.12 -24.44
C GLU A 326 20.40 -5.65 -24.39
N LEU A 327 19.68 -6.25 -23.45
CA LEU A 327 19.64 -7.70 -23.27
C LEU A 327 19.22 -8.44 -24.56
N ASP A 328 18.21 -7.88 -25.23
CA ASP A 328 17.64 -8.39 -26.46
C ASP A 328 17.31 -7.21 -27.38
N LEU A 329 18.02 -7.15 -28.51
CA LEU A 329 17.85 -6.12 -29.54
C LEU A 329 16.89 -6.56 -30.65
N SER A 330 16.30 -7.75 -30.54
CA SER A 330 15.36 -8.25 -31.53
C SER A 330 14.05 -7.47 -31.51
N SER A 331 13.43 -7.33 -32.68
CA SER A 331 12.10 -6.71 -32.80
C SER A 331 11.03 -7.47 -32.01
N GLN A 332 11.24 -8.78 -31.79
CA GLN A 332 10.38 -9.63 -30.98
C GLN A 332 10.38 -9.20 -29.51
N ALA A 333 11.52 -8.82 -28.94
CA ALA A 333 11.60 -8.36 -27.55
C ALA A 333 10.89 -7.03 -27.28
N LEU A 334 10.57 -6.26 -28.34
CA LEU A 334 9.72 -5.06 -28.24
C LEU A 334 8.23 -5.38 -28.17
N ILE A 335 7.82 -6.57 -28.65
CA ILE A 335 6.41 -6.94 -28.85
C ILE A 335 5.98 -8.02 -27.85
N PHE A 336 6.86 -8.96 -27.53
CA PHE A 336 6.56 -10.14 -26.70
C PHE A 336 7.14 -10.01 -25.29
N THR A 337 6.38 -10.55 -24.33
CA THR A 337 6.72 -10.58 -22.91
C THR A 337 7.78 -11.63 -22.57
N GLU A 338 7.98 -12.64 -23.40
CA GLU A 338 9.00 -13.68 -23.20
C GLU A 338 10.28 -13.33 -23.96
N SER A 339 11.44 -13.53 -23.33
CA SER A 339 12.75 -13.38 -23.99
C SER A 339 13.65 -14.55 -23.61
N VAL A 340 14.13 -15.27 -24.62
CA VAL A 340 15.12 -16.35 -24.44
C VAL A 340 16.41 -15.81 -23.81
N LYS A 341 16.77 -14.56 -24.12
CA LYS A 341 17.96 -13.90 -23.58
C LYS A 341 17.86 -13.65 -22.08
N GLU A 342 16.67 -13.31 -21.58
CA GLU A 342 16.42 -13.20 -20.14
C GLU A 342 16.78 -14.49 -19.42
N ASP A 343 16.25 -15.60 -19.91
CA ASP A 343 16.50 -16.93 -19.38
C ASP A 343 17.99 -17.32 -19.45
N GLU A 344 18.65 -17.08 -20.58
CA GLU A 344 20.08 -17.37 -20.76
C GLU A 344 20.92 -16.63 -19.71
N TRP A 345 20.71 -15.32 -19.55
CA TRP A 345 21.46 -14.50 -18.61
C TRP A 345 21.14 -14.86 -17.15
N GLN A 346 19.88 -15.12 -16.80
CA GLN A 346 19.54 -15.56 -15.45
C GLN A 346 20.21 -16.89 -15.09
N ARG A 347 20.19 -17.87 -16.00
CA ARG A 347 20.85 -19.18 -15.80
C ARG A 347 22.38 -19.07 -15.74
N ALA A 348 22.98 -18.11 -16.45
CA ALA A 348 24.43 -17.89 -16.42
C ALA A 348 24.90 -17.18 -15.13
N VAL A 349 24.12 -16.22 -14.61
CA VAL A 349 24.49 -15.42 -13.43
C VAL A 349 24.50 -16.24 -12.14
N GLN A 350 23.43 -17.00 -11.89
CA GLN A 350 23.24 -17.71 -10.62
C GLN A 350 24.43 -18.62 -10.19
N PRO A 351 25.02 -19.47 -11.06
CA PRO A 351 26.17 -20.30 -10.68
C PRO A 351 27.50 -19.51 -10.54
N CYS A 352 27.51 -18.24 -10.96
CA CYS A 352 28.67 -17.36 -10.94
C CYS A 352 28.71 -16.39 -9.76
N LEU A 353 27.67 -16.39 -8.92
CA LEU A 353 27.68 -15.70 -7.64
C LEU A 353 28.79 -16.25 -6.74
N HIS A 354 29.14 -15.50 -5.69
CA HIS A 354 30.32 -15.81 -4.89
C HIS A 354 30.30 -17.24 -4.31
N PRO A 355 31.35 -18.06 -4.54
CA PRO A 355 31.33 -19.51 -4.26
C PRO A 355 31.28 -19.85 -2.76
N LYS A 356 31.64 -18.91 -1.88
CA LYS A 356 31.60 -19.09 -0.41
C LYS A 356 30.21 -18.88 0.21
N ALA A 357 29.17 -18.63 -0.58
CA ALA A 357 27.81 -18.48 -0.07
C ALA A 357 26.78 -19.03 -1.06
N ARG A 358 25.61 -19.40 -0.55
CA ARG A 358 24.45 -19.80 -1.36
C ARG A 358 23.48 -18.65 -1.45
N TYR A 359 22.91 -18.45 -2.63
CA TYR A 359 22.04 -17.33 -2.93
C TYR A 359 20.67 -17.80 -3.42
N ARG A 360 19.65 -16.98 -3.14
CA ARG A 360 18.29 -17.11 -3.67
C ARG A 360 17.95 -15.85 -4.44
N LYS A 361 17.23 -15.99 -5.55
CA LYS A 361 16.70 -14.85 -6.30
C LYS A 361 15.56 -14.25 -5.48
N VAL A 362 15.65 -12.97 -5.14
CA VAL A 362 14.58 -12.21 -4.50
C VAL A 362 13.52 -11.90 -5.55
N LYS A 363 13.93 -11.23 -6.64
CA LYS A 363 13.05 -10.86 -7.74
C LYS A 363 13.86 -10.53 -9.00
N SER A 364 13.22 -10.65 -10.16
CA SER A 364 13.72 -10.15 -11.44
C SER A 364 12.62 -9.37 -12.14
N ILE A 365 12.98 -8.29 -12.83
CA ILE A 365 12.06 -7.49 -13.66
C ILE A 365 12.76 -7.06 -14.94
N ARG A 366 12.02 -7.09 -16.05
CA ARG A 366 12.51 -6.67 -17.37
C ARG A 366 11.57 -5.68 -18.03
N LEU A 367 12.15 -4.71 -18.72
CA LEU A 367 11.51 -3.81 -19.66
C LEU A 367 12.30 -3.85 -20.98
N VAL A 368 11.77 -4.58 -21.97
CA VAL A 368 12.45 -4.84 -23.26
C VAL A 368 13.87 -5.36 -23.04
N GLY A 369 14.90 -4.54 -23.23
CA GLY A 369 16.31 -4.88 -23.07
C GLY A 369 16.91 -4.48 -21.72
N VAL A 370 16.14 -3.89 -20.80
CA VAL A 370 16.60 -3.49 -19.46
C VAL A 370 16.14 -4.53 -18.45
N LEU A 371 17.07 -5.25 -17.83
CA LEU A 371 16.79 -6.32 -16.86
C LEU A 371 17.46 -6.00 -15.52
N LEU A 372 16.75 -6.18 -14.41
CA LEU A 372 17.32 -6.12 -13.08
C LEU A 372 17.03 -7.43 -12.36
N ILE A 373 18.07 -8.01 -11.74
CA ILE A 373 17.96 -9.23 -10.95
C ILE A 373 18.56 -8.95 -9.57
N VAL A 374 17.81 -9.26 -8.52
CA VAL A 374 18.29 -9.18 -7.14
C VAL A 374 18.39 -10.58 -6.54
N PHE A 375 19.54 -10.89 -5.94
CA PHE A 375 19.75 -12.09 -5.14
C PHE A 375 20.12 -11.71 -3.70
N ILE A 376 19.78 -12.59 -2.78
CA ILE A 376 20.17 -12.49 -1.37
C ILE A 376 20.80 -13.80 -0.91
N LYS A 377 21.74 -13.75 0.04
CA LYS A 377 22.24 -14.96 0.70
C LYS A 377 21.08 -15.72 1.33
N THR A 378 21.17 -17.05 1.27
CA THR A 378 20.10 -17.96 1.70
C THR A 378 19.75 -17.79 3.18
N GLU A 379 20.72 -17.42 4.02
CA GLU A 379 20.53 -17.21 5.46
C GLU A 379 19.65 -15.98 5.81
N HIS A 380 19.49 -15.03 4.88
CA HIS A 380 18.71 -13.81 5.09
C HIS A 380 17.36 -13.82 4.36
N VAL A 381 16.95 -14.95 3.78
CA VAL A 381 15.71 -15.03 2.98
C VAL A 381 14.48 -14.74 3.83
N ASP A 382 14.43 -15.28 5.05
CA ASP A 382 13.30 -15.10 5.96
C ASP A 382 13.20 -13.67 6.52
N ASP A 383 14.26 -12.87 6.37
CA ASP A 383 14.31 -11.47 6.79
C ASP A 383 13.77 -10.51 5.72
N VAL A 384 13.51 -11.00 4.50
CA VAL A 384 13.02 -10.20 3.37
C VAL A 384 11.49 -10.21 3.32
N SER A 385 10.89 -9.03 3.23
CA SER A 385 9.45 -8.84 3.12
C SER A 385 9.10 -7.69 2.18
N LEU A 386 7.81 -7.53 1.86
CA LEU A 386 7.28 -6.39 1.11
C LEU A 386 8.01 -6.18 -0.23
N ILE A 387 8.17 -7.25 -1.01
CA ILE A 387 8.82 -7.20 -2.32
C ILE A 387 7.85 -6.61 -3.34
N ASP A 388 8.27 -5.57 -4.06
CA ASP A 388 7.47 -4.97 -5.13
C ASP A 388 8.38 -4.48 -6.27
N THR A 389 7.81 -4.31 -7.45
CA THR A 389 8.54 -3.96 -8.65
C THR A 389 7.72 -3.06 -9.56
N ASP A 390 8.38 -2.19 -10.31
CA ASP A 390 7.73 -1.39 -11.34
C ASP A 390 8.69 -1.07 -12.49
N SER A 391 8.16 -0.67 -13.64
CA SER A 391 8.93 -0.32 -14.82
C SER A 391 8.37 0.92 -15.50
N VAL A 392 9.26 1.81 -15.95
CA VAL A 392 8.91 3.06 -16.61
C VAL A 392 9.60 3.13 -17.98
N PRO A 393 8.85 3.03 -19.10
CA PRO A 393 9.39 3.26 -20.44
C PRO A 393 9.66 4.75 -20.69
N THR A 394 10.77 5.05 -21.36
CA THR A 394 11.16 6.41 -21.77
C THR A 394 11.66 6.48 -23.22
N GLY A 395 11.46 5.43 -24.01
CA GLY A 395 11.93 5.34 -25.40
C GLY A 395 11.17 6.21 -26.39
N ILE A 396 11.06 5.75 -27.64
CA ILE A 396 10.43 6.54 -28.73
C ILE A 396 9.04 7.03 -28.30
N LEU A 397 8.80 8.35 -28.48
CA LEU A 397 7.63 9.10 -28.02
C LEU A 397 7.36 9.09 -26.51
N GLY A 398 8.30 8.65 -25.68
CA GLY A 398 8.12 8.49 -24.23
C GLY A 398 7.21 7.31 -23.83
N ILE A 399 6.91 6.41 -24.78
CA ILE A 399 5.96 5.30 -24.60
C ILE A 399 6.61 3.95 -24.91
N MET A 400 7.57 3.87 -25.83
CA MET A 400 8.24 2.59 -26.15
C MET A 400 9.27 2.19 -25.07
N GLY A 401 9.34 0.89 -24.77
CA GLY A 401 10.16 0.33 -23.69
C GLY A 401 11.64 0.09 -24.01
N ASN A 402 12.16 0.49 -25.18
CA ASN A 402 13.58 0.26 -25.54
C ASN A 402 14.58 1.10 -24.74
N LYS A 403 14.09 2.11 -24.01
CA LYS A 403 14.77 2.92 -23.00
C LYS A 403 13.83 3.06 -21.81
N GLY A 404 14.39 3.33 -20.63
CA GLY A 404 13.60 3.48 -19.42
C GLY A 404 14.31 2.94 -18.19
N GLY A 405 13.53 2.65 -17.15
CA GLY A 405 14.00 2.13 -15.90
C GLY A 405 13.13 1.00 -15.36
N VAL A 406 13.75 0.05 -14.67
CA VAL A 406 13.08 -0.98 -13.89
C VAL A 406 13.53 -0.87 -12.43
N GLY A 407 12.59 -1.08 -11.51
CA GLY A 407 12.81 -0.97 -10.07
C GLY A 407 12.42 -2.24 -9.34
N ILE A 408 13.24 -2.65 -8.37
CA ILE A 408 12.89 -3.66 -7.38
C ILE A 408 13.07 -3.03 -6.00
N ARG A 409 12.03 -3.11 -5.18
CA ARG A 409 12.11 -2.76 -3.76
C ARG A 409 11.79 -3.96 -2.89
N PHE A 410 12.35 -3.96 -1.69
CA PHE A 410 11.97 -4.86 -0.62
C PHE A 410 12.39 -4.26 0.73
N THR A 411 11.81 -4.78 1.81
CA THR A 411 12.24 -4.47 3.16
C THR A 411 13.03 -5.65 3.69
N ILE A 412 14.23 -5.42 4.20
CA ILE A 412 14.98 -6.40 4.98
C ILE A 412 14.96 -5.95 6.44
N GLN A 413 14.41 -6.79 7.31
CA GLN A 413 14.17 -6.43 8.71
C GLN A 413 13.37 -5.10 8.80
N ASN A 414 13.99 -4.03 9.30
CA ASN A 414 13.37 -2.70 9.43
C ASN A 414 13.90 -1.65 8.43
N THR A 415 14.60 -2.09 7.38
CA THR A 415 15.26 -1.19 6.42
C THR A 415 14.75 -1.46 5.02
N SER A 416 14.24 -0.42 4.37
CA SER A 416 13.72 -0.49 3.01
C SER A 416 14.81 -0.20 1.98
N LEU A 417 14.97 -1.10 1.01
CA LEU A 417 15.93 -0.97 -0.09
C LEU A 417 15.18 -0.84 -1.41
N CYS A 418 15.67 0.03 -2.29
CA CYS A 418 15.20 0.18 -3.67
C CYS A 418 16.38 0.16 -4.64
N PHE A 419 16.33 -0.73 -5.62
CA PHE A 419 17.31 -0.85 -6.69
C PHE A 419 16.65 -0.46 -8.00
N VAL A 420 17.24 0.50 -8.71
CA VAL A 420 16.78 0.96 -10.03
C VAL A 420 17.87 0.65 -11.04
N ASN A 421 17.51 -0.05 -12.12
CA ASN A 421 18.36 -0.18 -13.31
C ASN A 421 17.75 0.62 -14.45
N SER A 422 18.53 1.46 -15.14
CA SER A 422 18.05 2.24 -16.27
C SER A 422 18.95 2.18 -17.51
N HIS A 423 18.32 2.39 -18.66
CA HIS A 423 18.99 2.67 -19.92
C HIS A 423 18.45 4.00 -20.46
N LEU A 424 19.23 5.07 -20.30
CA LEU A 424 18.83 6.43 -20.69
C LEU A 424 19.16 6.74 -22.15
N ALA A 425 18.60 7.83 -22.68
CA ALA A 425 18.81 8.25 -24.06
C ALA A 425 20.29 8.34 -24.48
N ALA A 426 20.58 7.74 -25.64
CA ALA A 426 21.90 7.70 -26.25
C ALA A 426 22.21 8.99 -27.04
N HIS A 427 23.41 9.05 -27.61
CA HIS A 427 24.00 10.17 -28.36
C HIS A 427 24.61 11.27 -27.48
N GLN A 428 25.61 11.96 -28.02
CA GLN A 428 26.50 12.83 -27.25
C GLN A 428 25.78 14.09 -26.74
N GLU A 429 24.87 14.61 -27.53
CA GLU A 429 24.21 15.91 -27.38
C GLU A 429 22.91 15.81 -26.57
N GLU A 430 22.39 14.60 -26.37
CA GLU A 430 21.09 14.31 -25.75
C GLU A 430 21.12 14.37 -24.21
N ILE A 431 21.85 15.33 -23.64
CA ILE A 431 21.98 15.47 -22.18
C ILE A 431 20.63 15.85 -21.53
N ASP A 432 19.89 16.77 -22.14
CA ASP A 432 18.58 17.20 -21.64
C ASP A 432 17.56 16.06 -21.72
N ARG A 433 17.66 15.23 -22.76
CA ARG A 433 16.82 14.04 -22.87
C ARG A 433 17.15 13.01 -21.80
N ARG A 434 18.42 12.74 -21.50
CA ARG A 434 18.83 11.87 -20.37
C ARG A 434 18.31 12.41 -19.04
N ASN A 435 18.41 13.73 -18.85
CA ASN A 435 17.89 14.40 -17.66
C ASN A 435 16.37 14.24 -17.55
N GLN A 436 15.65 14.31 -18.67
CA GLN A 436 14.20 14.09 -18.69
C GLN A 436 13.85 12.61 -18.46
N ASP A 437 14.58 11.66 -19.03
CA ASP A 437 14.38 10.23 -18.79
C ASP A 437 14.54 9.90 -17.30
N TYR A 438 15.56 10.46 -16.63
CA TYR A 438 15.70 10.35 -15.17
C TYR A 438 14.48 10.88 -14.43
N LYS A 439 14.02 12.10 -14.75
CA LYS A 439 12.85 12.73 -14.10
C LYS A 439 11.59 11.92 -14.32
N ASP A 440 11.41 11.35 -15.51
CA ASP A 440 10.28 10.49 -15.83
C ASP A 440 10.31 9.21 -15.00
N ILE A 441 11.46 8.54 -14.88
CA ILE A 441 11.61 7.34 -14.06
C ILE A 441 11.37 7.67 -12.57
N GLU A 442 12.01 8.71 -12.03
CA GLU A 442 11.87 9.13 -10.64
C GLU A 442 10.40 9.48 -10.31
N SER A 443 9.73 10.21 -11.19
CA SER A 443 8.39 10.71 -10.95
C SER A 443 7.28 9.71 -11.28
N LYS A 444 7.48 8.72 -12.15
CA LYS A 444 6.42 7.79 -12.57
C LYS A 444 6.52 6.41 -11.91
N MET A 445 7.70 5.98 -11.45
CA MET A 445 7.84 4.66 -10.84
C MET A 445 7.06 4.59 -9.51
N ARG A 446 6.15 3.61 -9.39
CA ARG A 446 5.25 3.41 -8.25
C ARG A 446 5.19 1.95 -7.85
N PHE A 447 5.52 1.68 -6.59
CA PHE A 447 5.37 0.38 -5.94
C PHE A 447 3.96 0.31 -5.33
N LYS A 448 3.09 -0.46 -6.00
CA LYS A 448 1.62 -0.45 -5.83
C LYS A 448 1.11 -1.37 -4.74
N GLN A 449 1.97 -2.15 -4.07
CA GLN A 449 1.54 -2.95 -2.91
C GLN A 449 1.11 -2.09 -1.70
N PHE A 450 1.29 -0.77 -1.75
CA PHE A 450 0.95 0.17 -0.69
C PHE A 450 -0.11 1.18 -1.15
N PHE A 451 -0.90 1.70 -0.21
CA PHE A 451 -1.81 2.82 -0.44
C PHE A 451 -1.49 4.01 0.47
N PRO A 452 -1.11 5.18 -0.07
CA PRO A 452 -0.78 5.42 -1.48
C PRO A 452 0.48 4.64 -1.93
N PRO A 453 0.66 4.39 -3.25
CA PRO A 453 1.84 3.70 -3.75
C PRO A 453 3.13 4.42 -3.40
N LEU A 454 4.16 3.66 -3.02
CA LEU A 454 5.46 4.22 -2.70
C LEU A 454 6.21 4.63 -3.98
N THR A 455 6.99 5.70 -3.87
CA THR A 455 7.93 6.16 -4.88
C THR A 455 9.34 5.65 -4.58
N ILE A 456 10.27 5.84 -5.52
CA ILE A 456 11.70 5.53 -5.28
C ILE A 456 12.22 6.28 -4.05
N ALA A 457 11.84 7.56 -3.90
CA ALA A 457 12.33 8.45 -2.84
C ALA A 457 11.88 8.05 -1.43
N ASP A 458 10.89 7.16 -1.29
CA ASP A 458 10.35 6.75 0.00
C ASP A 458 11.21 5.73 0.76
N HIS A 459 12.28 5.23 0.13
CA HIS A 459 13.10 4.15 0.67
C HIS A 459 14.32 4.68 1.45
N ASP A 460 14.75 3.93 2.47
CA ASP A 460 15.89 4.28 3.32
C ASP A 460 17.22 4.26 2.53
N VAL A 461 17.35 3.25 1.66
CA VAL A 461 18.55 2.97 0.88
C VAL A 461 18.15 2.78 -0.59
N ILE A 462 18.71 3.62 -1.45
CA ILE A 462 18.41 3.60 -2.88
C ILE A 462 19.72 3.42 -3.65
N PHE A 463 19.75 2.46 -4.57
CA PHE A 463 20.81 2.29 -5.55
C PHE A 463 20.26 2.52 -6.95
N TRP A 464 20.92 3.37 -7.72
CA TRP A 464 20.58 3.62 -9.13
C TRP A 464 21.76 3.20 -10.00
N ILE A 465 21.55 2.21 -10.85
CA ILE A 465 22.57 1.62 -11.70
C ILE A 465 22.13 1.68 -13.16
N GLY A 466 23.06 1.53 -14.09
CA GLY A 466 22.72 1.28 -15.48
C GLY A 466 23.66 1.90 -16.49
N ASP A 467 23.26 1.80 -17.75
CA ASP A 467 23.79 2.61 -18.84
C ASP A 467 23.06 3.95 -18.83
N LEU A 468 23.65 4.92 -18.11
CA LEU A 468 23.11 6.26 -18.01
C LEU A 468 23.44 7.12 -19.24
N ASN A 469 24.27 6.61 -20.15
CA ASN A 469 24.62 7.21 -21.44
C ASN A 469 25.20 8.64 -21.40
N TYR A 470 25.55 9.18 -20.24
CA TYR A 470 26.27 10.45 -20.16
C TYR A 470 27.67 10.31 -20.75
N ARG A 471 28.12 11.35 -21.45
CA ARG A 471 29.35 11.33 -22.26
C ARG A 471 30.42 12.28 -21.74
N VAL A 472 31.56 12.27 -22.42
CA VAL A 472 32.68 13.19 -22.17
C VAL A 472 32.67 14.28 -23.23
N ASP A 473 32.55 15.55 -22.81
CA ASP A 473 32.52 16.70 -23.73
C ASP A 473 33.96 17.14 -24.09
N MET A 474 34.62 16.34 -24.93
CA MET A 474 35.99 16.57 -25.37
C MET A 474 36.23 15.95 -26.76
N ASP A 475 37.20 16.44 -27.52
CA ASP A 475 37.55 15.87 -28.81
C ASP A 475 38.17 14.46 -28.66
N ILE A 476 37.92 13.60 -29.64
CA ILE A 476 38.29 12.18 -29.59
C ILE A 476 39.80 11.95 -29.46
N ASN A 477 40.63 12.77 -30.11
CA ASN A 477 42.08 12.61 -30.10
C ASN A 477 42.67 12.92 -28.73
N THR A 478 42.21 13.99 -28.10
CA THR A 478 42.59 14.35 -26.73
C THR A 478 42.09 13.31 -25.73
N VAL A 479 40.88 12.77 -25.92
CA VAL A 479 40.37 11.67 -25.09
C VAL A 479 41.28 10.45 -25.18
N HIS A 480 41.66 10.00 -26.37
CA HIS A 480 42.58 8.89 -26.53
C HIS A 480 43.97 9.16 -25.95
N ALA A 481 44.49 10.38 -26.07
CA ALA A 481 45.78 10.75 -25.47
C ALA A 481 45.75 10.61 -23.94
N PHE A 482 44.72 11.17 -23.29
CA PHE A 482 44.57 11.06 -21.84
C PHE A 482 44.33 9.62 -21.36
N ILE A 483 43.55 8.82 -22.09
CA ILE A 483 43.34 7.40 -21.77
C ILE A 483 44.67 6.63 -21.87
N LYS A 484 45.47 6.88 -22.90
CA LYS A 484 46.77 6.22 -23.11
C LYS A 484 47.77 6.53 -22.00
N GLU A 485 47.70 7.74 -21.43
CA GLU A 485 48.51 8.17 -20.28
C GLU A 485 47.88 7.82 -18.92
N GLU A 486 46.74 7.12 -18.91
CA GLU A 486 45.96 6.78 -17.70
C GLU A 486 45.56 8.03 -16.87
N GLN A 487 45.42 9.18 -17.52
CA GLN A 487 45.03 10.44 -16.89
C GLN A 487 43.52 10.67 -17.01
N PHE A 488 42.75 10.10 -16.08
CA PHE A 488 41.27 10.21 -16.15
C PHE A 488 40.72 11.52 -15.58
N LYS A 489 41.44 12.21 -14.70
CA LYS A 489 40.94 13.42 -14.04
C LYS A 489 40.53 14.56 -15.01
N PRO A 490 41.33 14.90 -16.04
CA PRO A 490 40.92 15.92 -17.03
C PRO A 490 39.65 15.53 -17.79
N LEU A 491 39.47 14.23 -18.08
CA LEU A 491 38.30 13.70 -18.76
C LEU A 491 37.06 13.76 -17.87
N LEU A 492 37.18 13.36 -16.59
CA LEU A 492 36.09 13.40 -15.61
C LEU A 492 35.61 14.83 -15.34
N ASN A 493 36.48 15.85 -15.43
CA ASN A 493 36.05 17.26 -15.38
C ASN A 493 35.14 17.65 -16.56
N LYS A 494 35.14 16.88 -17.64
CA LYS A 494 34.29 17.04 -18.82
C LYS A 494 33.18 15.99 -18.90
N ASP A 495 33.07 15.08 -17.93
CA ASP A 495 31.99 14.09 -17.84
C ASP A 495 30.66 14.79 -17.56
N GLN A 496 29.67 14.51 -18.41
CA GLN A 496 28.36 15.15 -18.32
C GLN A 496 27.63 14.79 -17.02
N LEU A 497 27.70 13.54 -16.54
CA LEU A 497 27.01 13.14 -15.30
C LEU A 497 27.61 13.84 -14.08
N LEU A 498 28.94 13.87 -13.96
CA LEU A 498 29.60 14.56 -12.84
C LEU A 498 29.27 16.05 -12.80
N LYS A 499 29.10 16.70 -13.97
CA LYS A 499 28.57 18.09 -14.02
C LYS A 499 27.14 18.16 -13.48
N GLN A 500 26.26 17.23 -13.85
CA GLN A 500 24.88 17.15 -13.37
C GLN A 500 24.75 16.79 -11.88
N LEU A 501 25.76 16.14 -11.28
CA LEU A 501 25.84 15.87 -9.84
C LEU A 501 26.47 17.03 -9.05
N GLY A 502 27.07 17.99 -9.74
CA GLY A 502 27.79 19.12 -9.17
C GLY A 502 26.91 20.06 -8.35
N LYS A 503 27.53 20.95 -7.56
CA LYS A 503 26.77 21.89 -6.71
C LYS A 503 25.94 22.90 -7.50
N GLU A 504 26.33 23.19 -8.75
CA GLU A 504 25.76 24.23 -9.62
C GLU A 504 24.55 23.73 -10.43
N HIS A 505 24.42 22.42 -10.64
CA HIS A 505 23.33 21.81 -11.39
C HIS A 505 22.71 20.70 -10.51
N LYS A 506 21.52 20.92 -9.95
CA LYS A 506 20.84 19.95 -9.05
C LYS A 506 19.48 19.49 -9.57
N ASP A 507 19.31 19.57 -10.88
CA ASP A 507 18.02 19.29 -11.51
C ASP A 507 17.74 17.79 -11.66
N VAL A 508 18.78 16.96 -11.57
CA VAL A 508 18.71 15.50 -11.66
C VAL A 508 19.58 14.82 -10.61
N PHE A 509 19.25 13.59 -10.25
CA PHE A 509 19.95 12.78 -9.24
C PHE A 509 20.18 13.50 -7.90
N ARG A 510 19.21 14.32 -7.46
CA ARG A 510 19.38 15.15 -6.25
C ARG A 510 19.57 14.29 -4.99
N GLY A 511 20.72 14.49 -4.36
CA GLY A 511 21.12 13.80 -3.12
C GLY A 511 21.72 12.41 -3.34
N PHE A 512 21.82 11.96 -4.59
CA PHE A 512 22.64 10.79 -4.94
C PHE A 512 24.13 11.13 -4.82
N LYS A 513 24.91 10.09 -4.55
CA LYS A 513 26.36 10.10 -4.47
C LYS A 513 26.90 9.10 -5.48
N GLU A 514 28.10 9.38 -5.97
CA GLU A 514 28.88 8.47 -6.78
C GLU A 514 30.30 8.36 -6.23
N GLY A 515 30.91 7.20 -6.40
CA GLY A 515 32.27 6.92 -5.98
C GLY A 515 33.31 7.59 -6.87
N PRO A 516 34.54 7.79 -6.40
CA PRO A 516 35.63 8.20 -7.27
C PRO A 516 35.82 7.20 -8.42
N VAL A 517 35.66 7.67 -9.66
CA VAL A 517 35.92 6.88 -10.87
C VAL A 517 37.43 6.81 -11.10
N THR A 518 37.99 5.61 -11.01
CA THR A 518 39.44 5.35 -11.12
C THR A 518 39.78 4.35 -12.23
N PHE A 519 38.79 4.00 -13.05
CA PHE A 519 38.89 3.07 -14.16
C PHE A 519 38.65 3.79 -15.50
N PRO A 520 39.17 3.28 -16.63
CA PRO A 520 39.03 3.94 -17.93
C PRO A 520 37.56 3.90 -18.42
N PRO A 521 37.21 4.73 -19.44
CA PRO A 521 35.88 4.73 -20.04
C PRO A 521 35.43 3.34 -20.48
N THR A 522 34.19 2.99 -20.17
CA THR A 522 33.61 1.65 -20.36
C THR A 522 32.93 1.47 -21.71
N TYR A 523 32.78 2.55 -22.47
CA TYR A 523 32.23 2.63 -23.82
C TYR A 523 33.17 3.46 -24.70
N LYS A 524 33.29 3.27 -26.02
CA LYS A 524 32.77 2.16 -26.84
C LYS A 524 33.93 1.31 -27.34
N PHE A 525 33.83 0.00 -27.23
CA PHE A 525 34.84 -0.96 -27.69
C PHE A 525 34.41 -1.69 -28.97
N ASP A 526 35.38 -2.14 -29.76
CA ASP A 526 35.11 -3.16 -30.77
C ASP A 526 34.83 -4.50 -30.05
N PRO A 527 33.70 -5.17 -30.31
CA PRO A 527 33.34 -6.41 -29.63
C PRO A 527 34.45 -7.47 -29.71
N ASN A 528 34.65 -8.19 -28.61
CA ASN A 528 35.70 -9.19 -28.37
C ASN A 528 37.13 -8.63 -28.25
N THR A 529 37.29 -7.31 -28.15
CA THR A 529 38.61 -6.65 -28.01
C THR A 529 38.68 -5.71 -26.81
N ASP A 530 39.87 -5.14 -26.56
CA ASP A 530 40.05 -3.97 -25.69
C ASP A 530 40.39 -2.70 -26.50
N THR A 531 40.13 -2.74 -27.81
CA THR A 531 40.31 -1.61 -28.71
C THR A 531 39.04 -0.76 -28.68
N TYR A 532 39.19 0.55 -28.48
CA TYR A 532 38.09 1.50 -28.62
C TYR A 532 37.62 1.60 -30.08
N ASP A 533 36.37 2.00 -30.28
CA ASP A 533 35.62 2.00 -31.55
C ASP A 533 36.44 2.44 -32.77
N THR A 534 36.75 1.46 -33.65
CA THR A 534 37.44 1.72 -34.93
C THR A 534 36.49 1.88 -36.11
N SER A 535 35.16 1.85 -35.86
CA SER A 535 34.17 2.04 -36.92
C SER A 535 34.18 3.48 -37.46
N GLU A 536 33.56 3.67 -38.64
CA GLU A 536 33.39 5.00 -39.26
C GLU A 536 32.68 6.01 -38.36
N LYS A 537 31.87 5.53 -37.39
CA LYS A 537 31.16 6.39 -36.44
C LYS A 537 32.07 6.98 -35.36
N SER A 538 33.26 6.39 -35.17
CA SER A 538 34.33 6.80 -34.25
C SER A 538 33.79 7.44 -32.96
N ARG A 539 33.09 6.64 -32.16
CA ARG A 539 32.45 7.14 -30.93
C ARG A 539 33.52 7.51 -29.90
N ILE A 540 33.40 8.70 -29.33
CA ILE A 540 34.26 9.17 -28.24
C ILE A 540 34.08 8.25 -27.03
N PRO A 541 35.18 7.75 -26.43
CA PRO A 541 35.10 6.95 -25.22
C PRO A 541 34.40 7.68 -24.06
N ALA A 542 33.51 7.00 -23.33
CA ALA A 542 32.71 7.58 -22.25
C ALA A 542 32.47 6.60 -21.08
N TRP A 543 32.18 7.16 -19.90
CA TRP A 543 31.67 6.44 -18.73
C TRP A 543 30.15 6.42 -18.74
N CYS A 544 29.60 5.62 -19.65
CA CYS A 544 28.15 5.43 -19.78
C CYS A 544 27.58 4.61 -18.61
N ASP A 545 28.33 3.62 -18.13
CA ASP A 545 27.90 2.63 -17.14
C ASP A 545 28.19 3.10 -15.71
N ARG A 546 27.16 3.44 -14.92
CA ARG A 546 27.32 4.17 -13.65
C ARG A 546 26.54 3.54 -12.50
N ILE A 547 27.01 3.77 -11.27
CA ILE A 547 26.40 3.27 -10.03
C ILE A 547 26.36 4.40 -9.01
N LEU A 548 25.15 4.87 -8.71
CA LEU A 548 24.87 5.91 -7.74
C LEU A 548 24.09 5.34 -6.55
N TRP A 549 24.17 6.02 -5.41
CA TRP A 549 23.37 5.65 -4.24
C TRP A 549 22.88 6.87 -3.46
N LYS A 550 21.80 6.70 -2.71
CA LYS A 550 21.21 7.70 -1.81
C LYS A 550 20.71 7.01 -0.55
N GLY A 551 20.92 7.65 0.60
CA GLY A 551 20.58 7.09 1.91
C GLY A 551 21.65 7.36 2.98
N LYS A 552 21.36 6.92 4.20
CA LYS A 552 22.29 6.96 5.35
C LYS A 552 22.87 5.58 5.62
N GLY A 553 23.98 5.49 6.36
CA GLY A 553 24.58 4.20 6.73
C GLY A 553 25.15 3.41 5.54
N ILE A 554 25.48 4.07 4.42
CA ILE A 554 26.05 3.44 3.21
C ILE A 554 27.51 3.85 3.07
N LYS A 555 28.41 2.87 3.09
CA LYS A 555 29.85 3.04 2.87
C LYS A 555 30.27 2.26 1.62
N GLN A 556 30.68 2.96 0.58
CA GLN A 556 31.27 2.32 -0.60
C GLN A 556 32.67 1.79 -0.28
N LEU A 557 32.93 0.55 -0.69
CA LEU A 557 34.21 -0.14 -0.48
C LEU A 557 35.05 -0.23 -1.75
N ALA A 558 34.41 -0.41 -2.91
CA ALA A 558 35.09 -0.52 -4.19
C ALA A 558 34.20 -0.04 -5.32
N TYR A 559 34.79 0.50 -6.39
CA TYR A 559 34.11 0.87 -7.63
C TYR A 559 35.05 0.65 -8.82
N ARG A 560 34.66 -0.22 -9.76
CA ARG A 560 35.59 -0.78 -10.77
C ARG A 560 34.89 -1.24 -12.05
N SER A 561 35.61 -1.23 -13.16
CA SER A 561 35.22 -1.90 -14.42
C SER A 561 35.96 -3.23 -14.59
N HIS A 562 35.43 -4.10 -15.46
CA HIS A 562 35.91 -5.49 -15.64
C HIS A 562 36.27 -5.79 -17.10
N HIS A 563 37.44 -5.31 -17.54
CA HIS A 563 37.91 -5.40 -18.94
C HIS A 563 38.19 -6.82 -19.44
N ILE A 564 38.28 -7.79 -18.53
CA ILE A 564 38.44 -9.20 -18.88
C ILE A 564 37.22 -9.78 -19.61
N LEU A 565 36.05 -9.16 -19.47
CA LEU A 565 34.84 -9.48 -20.21
C LEU A 565 34.75 -8.57 -21.44
N LYS A 566 34.74 -9.19 -22.63
CA LYS A 566 34.91 -8.48 -23.90
C LYS A 566 33.78 -8.68 -24.91
N ILE A 567 32.75 -9.46 -24.57
CA ILE A 567 31.73 -9.85 -25.54
C ILE A 567 30.93 -8.66 -26.08
N SER A 568 30.78 -7.61 -25.28
CA SER A 568 30.03 -6.39 -25.59
C SER A 568 30.98 -5.25 -25.98
N ASP A 569 30.44 -4.23 -26.63
CA ASP A 569 31.09 -2.93 -26.82
C ASP A 569 31.12 -2.07 -25.55
N HIS A 570 30.50 -2.56 -24.47
CA HIS A 570 30.65 -2.05 -23.11
C HIS A 570 31.42 -3.00 -22.18
N LYS A 571 32.10 -2.44 -21.19
CA LYS A 571 32.70 -3.21 -20.08
C LYS A 571 31.78 -3.20 -18.85
N PRO A 572 31.59 -4.35 -18.18
CA PRO A 572 30.79 -4.41 -16.96
C PRO A 572 31.41 -3.56 -15.86
N VAL A 573 30.56 -2.98 -15.02
CA VAL A 573 30.95 -2.18 -13.85
C VAL A 573 30.39 -2.83 -12.60
N SER A 574 31.14 -2.78 -11.50
CA SER A 574 30.60 -3.13 -10.18
C SER A 574 31.05 -2.19 -9.07
N SER A 575 30.22 -2.12 -8.05
CA SER A 575 30.50 -1.42 -6.79
C SER A 575 30.10 -2.30 -5.61
N ILE A 576 30.87 -2.25 -4.54
CA ILE A 576 30.59 -2.93 -3.27
C ILE A 576 30.30 -1.88 -2.21
N PHE A 577 29.29 -2.14 -1.39
CA PHE A 577 28.90 -1.28 -0.28
C PHE A 577 28.74 -2.10 1.00
N ASP A 578 29.12 -1.51 2.13
CA ASP A 578 28.61 -1.91 3.43
C ASP A 578 27.42 -1.00 3.76
N VAL A 579 26.28 -1.59 4.12
CA VAL A 579 24.99 -0.92 4.37
C VAL A 579 24.50 -1.29 5.77
N GLU A 580 24.15 -0.31 6.58
CA GLU A 580 23.56 -0.53 7.90
C GLU A 580 22.06 -0.89 7.78
N ILE A 581 21.73 -2.09 8.23
CA ILE A 581 20.37 -2.63 8.33
C ILE A 581 19.94 -2.63 9.80
N ARG A 582 18.81 -1.97 10.07
CA ARG A 582 18.16 -1.93 11.38
C ARG A 582 17.39 -3.23 11.63
N VAL A 583 17.72 -3.88 12.74
CA VAL A 583 17.08 -5.12 13.22
C VAL A 583 16.34 -4.81 14.52
N ILE A 584 15.06 -5.17 14.59
CA ILE A 584 14.24 -5.01 15.80
C ILE A 584 14.54 -6.14 16.78
N ASP A 585 14.77 -5.79 18.05
CA ASP A 585 14.76 -6.71 19.18
C ASP A 585 13.32 -6.81 19.69
N PRO A 586 12.64 -7.97 19.49
CA PRO A 586 11.21 -8.10 19.76
C PRO A 586 10.87 -7.94 21.25
N ASP A 587 11.76 -8.37 22.15
CA ASP A 587 11.54 -8.26 23.59
C ASP A 587 11.65 -6.82 24.07
N LYS A 588 12.65 -6.08 23.55
CA LYS A 588 12.79 -4.65 23.85
C LYS A 588 11.66 -3.84 23.22
N HIS A 589 11.28 -4.15 21.98
CA HIS A 589 10.16 -3.49 21.31
C HIS A 589 8.88 -3.67 22.11
N LYS A 590 8.59 -4.89 22.58
CA LYS A 590 7.43 -5.16 23.43
C LYS A 590 7.44 -4.35 24.72
N LYS A 591 8.59 -4.24 25.40
CA LYS A 591 8.71 -3.41 26.62
C LYS A 591 8.43 -1.94 26.34
N VAL A 592 9.06 -1.39 25.30
CA VAL A 592 8.86 0.02 24.90
C VAL A 592 7.40 0.27 24.50
N TYR A 593 6.79 -0.65 23.77
CA TYR A 593 5.38 -0.60 23.40
C TYR A 593 4.46 -0.58 24.63
N GLU A 594 4.66 -1.50 25.58
CA GLU A 594 3.88 -1.55 26.82
C GLU A 594 4.03 -0.26 27.63
N ASP A 595 5.22 0.30 27.71
CA ASP A 595 5.46 1.56 28.40
C ASP A 595 4.76 2.75 27.73
N ILE A 596 4.77 2.81 26.39
CA ILE A 596 4.04 3.85 25.63
C ILE A 596 2.54 3.70 25.82
N MET A 597 2.01 2.47 25.76
CA MET A 597 0.58 2.23 25.98
C MET A 597 0.14 2.66 27.37
N ARG A 598 0.89 2.31 28.42
CA ARG A 598 0.62 2.76 29.80
C ARG A 598 0.62 4.29 29.92
N LYS A 599 1.49 4.97 29.18
CA LYS A 599 1.53 6.43 29.13
C LYS A 599 0.25 6.98 28.48
N LEU A 600 -0.12 6.48 27.30
CA LEU A 600 -1.33 6.92 26.60
C LEU A 600 -2.60 6.67 27.42
N ASP A 601 -2.70 5.53 28.09
CA ASP A 601 -3.82 5.21 28.98
C ASP A 601 -3.91 6.18 30.17
N ARG A 602 -2.76 6.53 30.76
CA ARG A 602 -2.70 7.50 31.84
C ARG A 602 -3.15 8.88 31.35
N GLU A 603 -2.62 9.34 30.22
CA GLU A 603 -2.99 10.62 29.62
C GLU A 603 -4.49 10.68 29.31
N GLU A 604 -5.04 9.66 28.65
CA GLU A 604 -6.48 9.59 28.35
C GLU A 604 -7.34 9.67 29.63
N ASN A 605 -6.94 8.99 30.69
CA ASN A 605 -7.64 9.03 31.97
C ASN A 605 -7.52 10.39 32.69
N ASP A 606 -6.35 11.03 32.63
CA ASP A 606 -6.08 12.34 33.23
C ASP A 606 -6.85 13.47 32.52
N TYR A 607 -7.15 13.30 31.23
CA TYR A 607 -7.94 14.23 30.42
C TYR A 607 -9.45 13.93 30.40
N LEU A 608 -9.95 12.98 31.20
CA LEU A 608 -11.39 12.83 31.37
C LEU A 608 -11.97 14.02 32.17
N PRO A 609 -13.15 14.55 31.80
CA PRO A 609 -13.85 15.57 32.56
C PRO A 609 -14.14 15.10 33.99
N GLN A 610 -13.67 15.85 34.99
CA GLN A 610 -13.81 15.49 36.41
C GLN A 610 -14.27 16.69 37.25
N VAL A 611 -15.34 16.50 38.02
CA VAL A 611 -15.79 17.48 39.01
C VAL A 611 -15.85 16.89 40.42
N SER A 612 -15.72 17.77 41.40
CA SER A 612 -16.07 17.54 42.80
C SER A 612 -17.38 18.26 43.12
N LEU A 613 -18.29 17.58 43.80
CA LEU A 613 -19.54 18.14 44.30
C LEU A 613 -19.39 18.43 45.78
N GLY A 614 -19.71 19.65 46.22
CA GLY A 614 -19.64 20.04 47.64
C GLY A 614 -20.58 19.22 48.52
N GLN A 615 -21.69 18.75 47.95
CA GLN A 615 -22.64 17.85 48.60
C GLN A 615 -23.42 17.04 47.56
N ARG A 616 -23.97 15.90 47.96
CA ARG A 616 -24.80 15.03 47.11
C ARG A 616 -26.18 14.76 47.69
N GLU A 617 -26.38 15.13 48.96
CA GLU A 617 -27.65 14.96 49.66
C GLU A 617 -28.08 16.33 50.16
N PHE A 618 -29.28 16.76 49.77
CA PHE A 618 -29.85 18.04 50.18
C PHE A 618 -30.97 17.80 51.16
N VAL A 619 -30.90 18.44 52.34
CA VAL A 619 -31.94 18.34 53.35
C VAL A 619 -32.76 19.61 53.37
N PHE A 620 -34.02 19.55 52.95
CA PHE A 620 -34.96 20.66 53.05
C PHE A 620 -35.84 20.51 54.29
N LYS A 621 -35.91 21.57 55.09
CA LYS A 621 -36.75 21.66 56.30
C LYS A 621 -37.86 22.67 56.05
N ASP A 622 -39.05 22.35 56.54
CA ASP A 622 -40.20 23.27 56.55
C ASP A 622 -40.54 23.88 55.17
N VAL A 623 -40.59 23.04 54.12
CA VAL A 623 -41.04 23.46 52.78
C VAL A 623 -42.51 23.88 52.86
N LYS A 624 -42.78 25.17 52.63
CA LYS A 624 -44.12 25.76 52.74
C LYS A 624 -44.74 25.99 51.36
N PHE A 625 -46.05 26.16 51.38
CA PHE A 625 -46.83 26.47 50.19
C PHE A 625 -46.57 27.89 49.69
N ILE A 626 -46.29 28.05 48.38
CA ILE A 626 -45.98 29.34 47.73
C ILE A 626 -44.77 30.08 48.35
N GLU A 627 -43.86 29.35 49.00
CA GLU A 627 -42.62 29.92 49.54
C GLU A 627 -41.42 29.15 48.94
N PRO A 628 -40.68 29.75 47.98
CA PRO A 628 -39.53 29.08 47.38
C PRO A 628 -38.43 28.87 48.43
N ARG A 629 -37.77 27.73 48.35
CA ARG A 629 -36.61 27.39 49.19
C ARG A 629 -35.44 27.01 48.30
N GLU A 630 -34.35 27.74 48.44
CA GLU A 630 -33.13 27.51 47.67
C GLU A 630 -32.02 26.91 48.53
N GLN A 631 -31.27 25.98 47.94
CA GLN A 631 -29.96 25.55 48.41
C GLN A 631 -28.99 25.53 47.24
N PHE A 632 -27.71 25.72 47.51
CA PHE A 632 -26.67 25.80 46.47
C PHE A 632 -25.87 24.50 46.43
N LEU A 633 -25.60 24.03 45.21
CA LEU A 633 -24.68 22.93 44.92
C LEU A 633 -23.36 23.50 44.39
N PRO A 634 -22.29 23.53 45.19
CA PRO A 634 -20.96 23.85 44.70
C PRO A 634 -20.47 22.71 43.80
N ILE A 635 -20.04 23.07 42.59
CA ILE A 635 -19.41 22.17 41.61
C ILE A 635 -18.05 22.76 41.28
N ALA A 636 -16.98 22.02 41.54
CA ALA A 636 -15.61 22.42 41.23
C ALA A 636 -15.01 21.50 40.17
N ASN A 637 -14.42 22.06 39.12
CA ASN A 637 -13.67 21.27 38.15
C ASN A 637 -12.29 20.93 38.74
N ILE A 638 -12.08 19.65 39.01
CA ILE A 638 -10.83 19.11 39.58
C ILE A 638 -9.96 18.40 38.52
N GLY A 639 -10.44 18.34 37.27
CA GLY A 639 -9.74 17.73 36.15
C GLY A 639 -8.82 18.72 35.43
N GLN A 640 -8.13 18.21 34.40
CA GLN A 640 -7.23 19.02 33.56
C GLN A 640 -7.93 19.64 32.34
N VAL A 641 -9.16 19.20 32.04
CA VAL A 641 -9.94 19.68 30.90
C VAL A 641 -11.16 20.47 31.36
N PRO A 642 -11.63 21.42 30.55
CA PRO A 642 -12.89 22.08 30.84
C PRO A 642 -14.05 21.08 30.86
N VAL A 643 -14.98 21.28 31.79
CA VAL A 643 -16.12 20.41 32.00
C VAL A 643 -17.38 21.10 31.50
N ASN A 644 -18.14 20.43 30.63
CA ASN A 644 -19.53 20.78 30.37
C ASN A 644 -20.44 19.78 31.11
N PHE A 645 -21.35 20.28 31.93
CA PHE A 645 -22.33 19.45 32.63
C PHE A 645 -23.76 19.80 32.23
N GLU A 646 -24.64 18.81 32.37
CA GLU A 646 -26.09 18.95 32.14
C GLU A 646 -26.87 18.11 33.15
N PHE A 647 -27.99 18.63 33.64
CA PHE A 647 -28.97 17.82 34.37
C PHE A 647 -29.89 17.09 33.38
N ILE A 648 -29.70 15.77 33.28
CA ILE A 648 -30.38 14.94 32.27
C ILE A 648 -31.64 14.26 32.82
N ASN A 649 -32.52 13.86 31.90
CA ASN A 649 -33.73 13.11 32.24
C ASN A 649 -33.39 11.70 32.77
N LYS A 650 -34.14 11.24 33.77
CA LYS A 650 -34.15 9.85 34.19
C LYS A 650 -34.81 8.97 33.11
N LEU A 651 -34.50 7.67 33.11
CA LEU A 651 -35.13 6.68 32.24
C LEU A 651 -36.67 6.77 32.37
N ASP A 652 -37.36 6.86 31.23
CA ASP A 652 -38.82 7.01 31.11
C ASP A 652 -39.44 8.34 31.61
N GLU A 653 -38.64 9.32 32.03
CA GLU A 653 -39.11 10.64 32.42
C GLU A 653 -38.90 11.70 31.33
N LYS A 654 -39.86 12.63 31.20
CA LYS A 654 -39.78 13.74 30.22
C LYS A 654 -39.03 14.97 30.73
N ARG A 655 -38.65 14.99 32.01
CA ARG A 655 -37.97 16.10 32.69
C ARG A 655 -36.90 15.53 33.62
N TYR A 656 -35.87 16.33 33.91
CA TYR A 656 -34.77 15.93 34.80
C TYR A 656 -35.20 15.82 36.27
N GLY A 657 -36.26 16.54 36.66
CA GLY A 657 -36.83 16.50 38.00
C GLY A 657 -38.33 16.79 38.02
N LYS A 658 -38.94 16.59 39.18
CA LYS A 658 -40.36 16.82 39.43
C LYS A 658 -40.74 18.31 39.31
N PRO A 659 -42.02 18.66 39.04
CA PRO A 659 -42.43 20.04 38.77
C PRO A 659 -42.17 21.06 39.90
N TRP A 660 -42.01 20.59 41.15
CA TRP A 660 -41.71 21.40 42.31
C TRP A 660 -40.20 21.63 42.54
N LEU A 661 -39.34 21.03 41.72
CA LEU A 661 -37.88 21.11 41.80
C LEU A 661 -37.33 21.76 40.54
N SER A 662 -36.56 22.83 40.69
CA SER A 662 -35.91 23.55 39.58
C SER A 662 -34.42 23.73 39.88
N VAL A 663 -33.63 23.77 38.81
CA VAL A 663 -32.17 23.90 38.86
C VAL A 663 -31.73 25.05 37.96
N ASN A 664 -30.90 25.94 38.48
CA ASN A 664 -30.41 27.11 37.74
C ASN A 664 -28.91 27.38 37.99
N PRO A 665 -28.05 27.34 36.96
CA PRO A 665 -28.33 26.89 35.60
C PRO A 665 -28.43 25.35 35.50
N PRO A 666 -29.29 24.80 34.63
CA PRO A 666 -29.41 23.34 34.43
C PRO A 666 -28.28 22.75 33.58
N THR A 667 -27.51 23.58 32.90
CA THR A 667 -26.30 23.19 32.16
C THR A 667 -25.32 24.36 32.19
N ASN A 668 -24.03 24.07 32.34
CA ASN A 668 -23.00 25.11 32.30
C ASN A 668 -21.62 24.50 32.03
N PHE A 669 -20.65 25.39 31.83
CA PHE A 669 -19.26 25.08 31.55
C PHE A 669 -18.35 25.57 32.69
N ILE A 670 -17.42 24.72 33.13
CA ILE A 670 -16.46 25.02 34.20
C ILE A 670 -15.04 24.80 33.69
N THR A 671 -14.24 25.86 33.67
CA THR A 671 -12.80 25.82 33.35
C THR A 671 -11.99 25.08 34.44
N PRO A 672 -10.85 24.45 34.10
CA PRO A 672 -10.01 23.75 35.08
C PRO A 672 -9.61 24.65 36.26
N GLY A 673 -9.77 24.16 37.48
CA GLY A 673 -9.45 24.89 38.71
C GLY A 673 -10.54 25.86 39.19
N ASP A 674 -11.55 26.15 38.36
CA ASP A 674 -12.67 26.99 38.74
C ASP A 674 -13.81 26.18 39.39
N SER A 675 -14.68 26.91 40.06
CA SER A 675 -15.90 26.38 40.67
C SER A 675 -17.08 27.31 40.44
N MET A 676 -18.28 26.74 40.45
CA MET A 676 -19.51 27.50 40.44
C MET A 676 -20.53 26.89 41.40
N GLU A 677 -21.59 27.65 41.66
CA GLU A 677 -22.73 27.18 42.42
C GLU A 677 -23.95 27.07 41.51
N VAL A 678 -24.63 25.94 41.61
CA VAL A 678 -25.92 25.72 40.97
C VAL A 678 -27.00 25.91 42.03
N ALA A 679 -27.95 26.81 41.78
CA ALA A 679 -29.09 27.01 42.65
C ALA A 679 -30.10 25.88 42.43
N ILE A 680 -30.49 25.22 43.52
CA ILE A 680 -31.56 24.22 43.53
C ILE A 680 -32.72 24.80 44.33
N GLU A 681 -33.80 25.10 43.62
CA GLU A 681 -34.99 25.70 44.18
C GLU A 681 -36.10 24.66 44.30
N ILE A 682 -36.77 24.69 45.44
CA ILE A 682 -37.99 23.93 45.70
C ILE A 682 -39.13 24.91 45.85
N TYR A 683 -40.14 24.76 44.99
CA TYR A 683 -41.32 25.61 44.98
C TYR A 683 -42.60 24.78 44.81
N VAL A 684 -43.40 24.72 45.89
CA VAL A 684 -44.69 24.01 45.90
C VAL A 684 -45.82 25.00 45.61
N ASP A 685 -46.38 24.90 44.40
CA ASP A 685 -47.46 25.76 43.92
C ASP A 685 -48.86 25.14 44.08
N LYS A 686 -49.91 25.88 43.68
CA LYS A 686 -51.31 25.41 43.71
C LYS A 686 -51.56 24.11 42.92
N LYS A 687 -50.78 23.85 41.87
CA LYS A 687 -50.96 22.67 41.00
C LYS A 687 -50.34 21.42 41.62
N THR A 688 -49.25 21.60 42.36
CA THR A 688 -48.42 20.51 42.88
C THR A 688 -48.83 20.12 44.29
N VAL A 689 -49.27 21.10 45.10
CA VAL A 689 -49.74 20.90 46.48
C VAL A 689 -50.89 19.89 46.58
N GLY A 690 -51.80 19.85 45.60
CA GLY A 690 -52.94 18.93 45.60
C GLY A 690 -52.52 17.47 45.53
N LYS A 691 -51.51 17.16 44.69
CA LYS A 691 -50.96 15.81 44.51
C LYS A 691 -50.12 15.37 45.71
N LEU A 692 -49.38 16.31 46.31
CA LEU A 692 -48.61 16.05 47.52
C LEU A 692 -49.55 15.77 48.72
N ASN A 693 -50.67 16.49 48.83
CA ASN A 693 -51.66 16.28 49.90
C ASN A 693 -52.51 15.02 49.72
N SER A 694 -52.81 14.62 48.48
CA SER A 694 -53.53 13.37 48.19
C SER A 694 -52.66 12.12 48.34
N GLY A 695 -51.33 12.29 48.46
CA GLY A 695 -50.36 11.19 48.48
C GLY A 695 -50.07 10.60 47.10
N GLU A 696 -50.60 11.19 46.02
CA GLU A 696 -50.26 10.83 44.64
C GLU A 696 -48.82 11.19 44.26
N ASP A 697 -48.24 12.19 44.92
CA ASP A 697 -46.84 12.56 44.80
C ASP A 697 -46.21 12.69 46.20
N LYS A 698 -44.88 12.61 46.25
CA LYS A 698 -44.07 12.79 47.45
C LYS A 698 -42.96 13.79 47.18
N LEU A 699 -42.58 14.52 48.23
CA LEU A 699 -41.36 15.32 48.22
C LEU A 699 -40.18 14.36 48.37
N ASP A 700 -39.83 13.72 47.26
CA ASP A 700 -38.64 12.89 47.05
C ASP A 700 -38.27 12.99 45.56
N ASP A 701 -36.98 13.16 45.28
CA ASP A 701 -36.46 13.08 43.91
C ASP A 701 -34.96 12.80 43.92
N ILE A 702 -34.43 12.39 42.76
CA ILE A 702 -33.00 12.27 42.48
C ILE A 702 -32.72 12.98 41.16
N LEU A 703 -31.78 13.93 41.18
CA LEU A 703 -31.27 14.56 39.98
C LEU A 703 -30.02 13.85 39.48
N VAL A 704 -29.88 13.76 38.14
CA VAL A 704 -28.70 13.19 37.49
C VAL A 704 -27.92 14.31 36.80
N LEU A 705 -26.75 14.63 37.34
CA LEU A 705 -25.79 15.56 36.74
C LEU A 705 -24.84 14.74 35.84
N HIS A 706 -24.98 14.89 34.53
CA HIS A 706 -24.14 14.28 33.52
C HIS A 706 -22.96 15.19 33.17
N LEU A 707 -21.76 14.63 33.07
CA LEU A 707 -20.62 15.31 32.45
C LEU A 707 -20.48 14.83 31.01
N HIS A 708 -20.48 15.75 30.03
CA HIS A 708 -20.23 15.36 28.64
C HIS A 708 -18.84 14.74 28.49
N GLY A 709 -18.78 13.47 28.09
CA GLY A 709 -17.53 12.71 27.98
C GLY A 709 -16.94 12.28 29.33
N GLY A 710 -17.67 12.45 30.43
CA GLY A 710 -17.29 12.06 31.78
C GLY A 710 -18.30 11.14 32.46
N LYS A 711 -18.32 11.16 33.79
CA LYS A 711 -19.20 10.32 34.63
C LYS A 711 -20.48 11.05 35.07
N ASP A 712 -21.48 10.27 35.47
CA ASP A 712 -22.72 10.79 36.06
C ASP A 712 -22.63 10.91 37.59
N PHE A 713 -23.34 11.89 38.13
CA PHE A 713 -23.52 12.08 39.56
C PHE A 713 -25.00 12.09 39.91
N PHE A 714 -25.34 11.38 40.99
CA PHE A 714 -26.70 11.31 41.52
C PHE A 714 -26.81 12.19 42.76
N ILE A 715 -27.77 13.11 42.75
CA ILE A 715 -28.02 14.09 43.82
C ILE A 715 -29.39 13.79 44.41
N SER A 716 -29.45 13.45 45.70
CA SER A 716 -30.67 13.06 46.39
C SER A 716 -31.23 14.18 47.26
N PHE A 717 -32.56 14.19 47.41
CA PHE A 717 -33.27 15.19 48.20
C PHE A 717 -34.02 14.52 49.34
N ILE A 718 -33.72 14.95 50.57
CA ILE A 718 -34.32 14.45 51.81
C ILE A 718 -35.15 15.57 52.44
N PHE A 719 -36.38 15.24 52.84
CA PHE A 719 -37.31 16.21 53.41
C PHE A 719 -37.64 15.82 54.85
N MET A 720 -37.20 16.66 55.81
CA MET A 720 -37.47 16.42 57.22
C MET A 720 -38.88 16.94 57.57
N LYS A 721 -39.84 16.02 57.55
CA LYS A 721 -41.30 16.20 57.73
C LYS A 721 -41.99 16.94 56.57
N PRO A 722 -42.98 16.31 55.89
CA PRO A 722 -43.83 17.04 54.96
C PRO A 722 -44.78 17.92 55.78
N ILE A 723 -44.50 19.22 55.87
CA ILE A 723 -45.54 20.17 56.29
C ILE A 723 -46.02 20.90 55.04
N VAL A 724 -46.81 20.18 54.25
CA VAL A 724 -47.84 20.86 53.48
C VAL A 724 -49.02 21.09 54.43
N LYS A 725 -48.98 22.17 55.21
CA LYS A 725 -50.18 22.68 55.89
C LYS A 725 -50.26 24.19 55.68
N SER A 726 -51.26 24.62 54.91
CA SER A 726 -52.26 25.53 55.46
C SER A 726 -53.53 25.54 54.62
N ILE A 727 -54.64 25.23 55.30
CA ILE A 727 -56.05 25.65 55.09
C ILE A 727 -56.63 25.45 53.67
#